data_AF-A0A7S9KK42-F1
#
_entry.id   AF-A0A7S9KK42-F1
#
_cell.length_a   1.000
_cell.length_b   1.000
_cell.length_c   1.000
_cell.angle_alpha   90.00
_cell.angle_beta   90.00
_cell.angle_gamma   90.00
#
_symmetry.space_group_name_H-M   'P 1'
#
loop_
_entity.id
_entity.type
_entity.pdbx_description
1 polymer ?
#
loop_
_entity_poly.entity_id
_entity_poly.type
_entity_poly.pdbx_seq_one_letter_code
_entity_poly.pdbx_strand_id
1 'polypeptide(L)'
;MAPTFLKELRRRSRASFRTDNSTDASSDRTTSQGTSPSSGSVTPPSVGHQSDPALNLQIKSSDTLQRIQTAVVSQSQPALSPARSGSRHSVSGMSGLGAPPVNGRGSIPLSRCAPRIHNISENSWVYQKVLLLHGSIGEPGKSLVDGTVVVSRYDDSFPAISWPVCESRFKALVYLQPGPNKFRIDFSSPKLANSSSTNPIHASYLTIHMIPAMNAPPLQLAIIVGKDSPETFDAPPARVEKEGNGLDTAVKKFRMAAYLWQAFTAEQMWRHKLGRRSFRYEEEWVLGTANHRDAEDGTMRSEARIHVIRSDKTVAEIRDLHKAHALDEATEKNSLFKLAVDAVKGHFNAPPGQKNYVAALFMDTHWDSRNRVVTGHAALGGSAGDLQLSVFGSHCLHSYPSNFEEVVPAFTDCTPIDTSYVANENNEAGSSWEAANLGIGAHLHETGHLFGCPHQESGVMQKDYVVFNRSFVPREAYSTRTRSKGGLVQQGDECGWHRLDCLRFRSHPAFRLPNDPPLNADDGVQAFATEDGTVLAMAATGISFVEILSDGDDVCHVWLEYTTENGPVQRQLALTEQDLRARLPEAKRKGRMSISIKSHGGGSLTIDDFGEFTSKGFMVKLGGSKMASRSQVLGAAKIDGCEQQDLIFTSAVKHDKVMSQIIAYRNAALHGLEFVYDDKTTQLIGEKREGDAKQVFEFDVRRGEYLSGLLVRAGSRIEGIQILTSLGRKSPVFGNAYGGSAYQVPLRNRVNLPLAYRLYTWNQLELVDCLFVATIMSKRSSVNSSSANGEMSKAVRSSDQPGKNNVVSSPDALPFIKTLLSADVGHFSLVRAMHLADLITLMNGFCGVMSIFSSLRYCLGDARSYGNVWLALAFLPFGLFFDFFDGRVARWRNKSSLMGQELDSLADLISFGVAPAMVAFTIGCRSSLDTVGLTFFVLCGLTRLARFNVTVAALPKDATGKSKFFEGTPIPTSLFLDGVMAYWVYNRWMLEDLPFGTLFEGSALEFHPVVLLFMIHGCLMTSKTIRIPKP
;
A
#
# COMPACT_ATOMS: atom_id res chain seq x y z
N MET A 1 44.30 -29.22 38.56
CA MET A 1 45.20 -29.06 39.71
C MET A 1 46.34 -28.14 39.30
N ALA A 2 46.64 -27.10 40.09
CA ALA A 2 47.89 -26.33 40.01
C ALA A 2 48.94 -27.00 40.96
N PRO A 3 50.17 -26.49 41.25
CA PRO A 3 50.72 -25.11 41.15
C PRO A 3 52.12 -25.09 40.46
N THR A 4 53.03 -24.11 40.51
CA THR A 4 53.34 -22.87 41.28
C THR A 4 54.10 -21.93 40.31
N PHE A 5 54.18 -20.60 40.45
CA PHE A 5 54.82 -19.87 41.56
C PHE A 5 54.43 -18.37 41.54
N LEU A 6 54.33 -17.76 42.73
CA LEU A 6 53.93 -16.37 42.98
C LEU A 6 55.12 -15.51 43.41
N LYS A 7 55.10 -14.21 43.02
CA LYS A 7 55.69 -12.96 43.62
C LYS A 7 56.24 -12.07 42.49
N GLU A 8 56.08 -10.74 42.46
CA GLU A 8 55.53 -9.74 43.39
C GLU A 8 54.18 -9.14 42.86
N LEU A 9 53.13 -8.83 43.65
CA LEU A 9 52.89 -7.60 44.44
C LEU A 9 53.03 -6.26 43.63
N ARG A 10 52.15 -5.24 43.73
CA ARG A 10 51.04 -4.96 44.68
C ARG A 10 50.04 -3.87 44.18
N ARG A 11 48.75 -4.04 44.53
CA ARG A 11 47.68 -3.03 44.82
C ARG A 11 47.50 -1.71 43.99
N ARG A 12 46.33 -1.66 43.33
CA ARG A 12 45.17 -0.75 43.56
C ARG A 12 45.31 0.80 43.54
N SER A 13 44.53 1.38 42.62
CA SER A 13 43.36 2.28 42.81
C SER A 13 43.44 3.82 42.67
N ARG A 14 42.53 4.32 41.82
CA ARG A 14 41.68 5.53 41.91
C ARG A 14 42.30 6.95 42.08
N ALA A 15 41.97 7.78 41.09
CA ALA A 15 41.39 9.14 41.20
C ALA A 15 42.26 10.41 41.40
N SER A 16 42.19 11.28 40.38
CA SER A 16 41.76 12.71 40.44
C SER A 16 42.75 13.89 40.62
N PHE A 17 42.35 15.01 40.00
CA PHE A 17 42.73 16.45 40.17
C PHE A 17 44.12 17.03 39.81
N ARG A 18 44.18 17.68 38.62
CA ARG A 18 44.28 19.15 38.32
C ARG A 18 45.46 20.03 38.84
N THR A 19 45.72 21.14 38.12
CA THR A 19 46.60 22.33 38.39
C THR A 19 48.11 22.14 38.11
N ASP A 20 48.91 23.13 37.65
CA ASP A 20 48.65 24.55 37.28
C ASP A 20 49.64 25.14 36.21
N ASN A 21 49.55 26.46 35.93
CA ASN A 21 50.11 27.23 34.79
C ASN A 21 51.50 27.93 34.95
N SER A 22 51.93 28.58 33.84
CA SER A 22 52.70 29.88 33.72
C SER A 22 54.25 29.81 33.62
N THR A 23 54.93 30.29 32.54
CA THR A 23 55.37 31.66 32.06
C THR A 23 56.93 31.76 32.15
N ASP A 24 57.73 32.60 31.43
CA ASP A 24 57.50 33.80 30.60
C ASP A 24 58.70 34.19 29.67
N ALA A 25 58.49 35.21 28.81
CA ALA A 25 59.42 36.29 28.32
C ALA A 25 60.60 36.14 27.29
N SER A 26 60.53 36.96 26.21
CA SER A 26 61.60 37.79 25.51
C SER A 26 62.92 37.18 24.95
N SER A 27 63.61 37.67 23.90
CA SER A 27 63.39 38.70 22.84
C SER A 27 64.50 38.72 21.74
N ASP A 28 64.22 39.32 20.57
CA ASP A 28 65.12 40.03 19.60
C ASP A 28 65.86 39.33 18.41
N ARG A 29 65.51 39.82 17.19
CA ARG A 29 66.28 40.11 15.94
C ARG A 29 67.15 39.04 15.19
N THR A 30 66.65 38.57 14.04
CA THR A 30 66.99 39.12 12.68
C THR A 30 66.13 38.49 11.55
N THR A 31 65.91 39.25 10.47
CA THR A 31 65.03 39.00 9.29
C THR A 31 65.61 38.02 8.26
N SER A 32 64.86 37.37 7.34
CA SER A 32 63.43 37.08 7.07
C SER A 32 63.38 36.19 5.80
N GLN A 33 62.30 35.57 5.30
CA GLN A 33 60.84 35.54 5.56
C GLN A 33 60.43 34.05 5.78
N GLY A 34 59.19 33.54 5.81
CA GLY A 34 57.80 33.99 5.65
C GLY A 34 57.05 32.98 4.76
N THR A 35 55.96 32.30 5.15
CA THR A 35 54.98 32.54 6.23
C THR A 35 54.57 31.25 7.00
N SER A 36 53.88 31.40 8.14
CA SER A 36 53.75 30.39 9.21
C SER A 36 52.31 29.88 9.45
N PRO A 37 52.10 28.79 10.25
CA PRO A 37 50.78 28.22 10.57
C PRO A 37 50.34 28.35 12.07
N SER A 38 49.03 28.15 12.36
CA SER A 38 48.44 27.81 13.70
C SER A 38 46.98 27.32 13.52
N SER A 39 46.51 26.20 14.08
CA SER A 39 45.97 25.98 15.46
C SER A 39 44.81 26.94 15.88
N GLY A 40 43.70 26.54 16.53
CA GLY A 40 43.26 25.25 17.08
C GLY A 40 41.84 25.30 17.72
N SER A 41 41.38 24.19 18.31
CA SER A 41 40.03 23.95 18.91
C SER A 41 39.68 24.72 20.19
N VAL A 42 38.38 25.04 20.42
CA VAL A 42 37.72 25.08 21.76
C VAL A 42 36.19 24.76 21.64
N THR A 43 35.64 23.93 22.54
CA THR A 43 34.19 23.77 22.83
C THR A 43 33.81 24.38 24.19
N PRO A 44 32.55 24.83 24.39
CA PRO A 44 31.78 24.41 25.59
C PRO A 44 30.23 24.37 25.33
N PRO A 45 29.32 24.31 26.32
CA PRO A 45 28.93 23.07 27.02
C PRO A 45 27.39 22.85 27.08
N SER A 46 26.94 21.85 27.85
CA SER A 46 25.54 21.48 28.10
C SER A 46 24.90 22.19 29.32
N VAL A 47 23.58 22.42 29.29
CA VAL A 47 22.57 22.35 30.39
C VAL A 47 21.17 22.33 29.73
N GLY A 48 20.15 21.75 30.37
CA GLY A 48 18.76 21.70 29.86
C GLY A 48 17.70 22.42 30.72
N HIS A 49 16.44 22.24 30.31
CA HIS A 49 15.17 22.62 30.97
C HIS A 49 14.69 24.09 30.98
N GLN A 50 13.37 24.19 30.77
CA GLN A 50 12.38 25.24 31.12
C GLN A 50 12.07 26.42 30.16
N SER A 51 10.83 26.34 29.65
CA SER A 51 9.81 27.40 29.42
C SER A 51 10.03 28.54 28.41
N ASP A 52 9.12 28.56 27.42
CA ASP A 52 8.58 29.73 26.70
C ASP A 52 7.87 30.71 27.69
N PRO A 53 7.88 32.04 27.48
CA PRO A 53 6.73 32.67 26.83
C PRO A 53 7.02 33.91 25.94
N ALA A 54 6.58 33.84 24.68
CA ALA A 54 5.70 34.79 23.95
C ALA A 54 5.75 36.33 24.13
N LEU A 55 5.71 37.02 22.97
CA LEU A 55 4.96 38.27 22.63
C LEU A 55 5.39 39.67 23.15
N ASN A 56 5.87 40.54 22.24
CA ASN A 56 5.13 41.76 21.84
C ASN A 56 5.74 42.60 20.68
N LEU A 57 4.89 42.86 19.68
CA LEU A 57 4.55 44.13 19.00
C LEU A 57 5.56 45.30 18.90
N GLN A 58 5.71 45.87 17.68
CA GLN A 58 5.00 47.12 17.32
C GLN A 58 5.04 47.44 15.81
N ILE A 59 3.94 48.04 15.32
CA ILE A 59 3.79 48.60 13.97
C ILE A 59 3.99 50.12 14.05
N LYS A 60 4.60 50.74 13.04
CA LYS A 60 4.28 52.12 12.69
C LYS A 60 4.28 52.35 11.18
N SER A 61 3.16 52.87 10.69
CA SER A 61 2.91 53.31 9.32
C SER A 61 3.59 54.66 9.03
N SER A 62 3.80 54.99 7.75
CA SER A 62 2.97 56.02 7.06
C SER A 62 3.44 56.33 5.64
N ASP A 63 2.48 56.80 4.84
CA ASP A 63 2.47 57.08 3.41
C ASP A 63 3.60 57.94 2.81
N THR A 64 3.86 57.75 1.51
CA THR A 64 3.51 58.75 0.48
C THR A 64 3.56 58.14 -0.93
N LEU A 65 2.50 58.35 -1.72
CA LEU A 65 2.39 57.98 -3.13
C LEU A 65 2.85 59.14 -4.05
N GLN A 66 3.70 58.88 -5.05
CA GLN A 66 3.41 59.01 -6.50
C GLN A 66 4.64 59.20 -7.41
N ARG A 67 4.58 58.54 -8.60
CA ARG A 67 5.26 58.82 -9.89
C ARG A 67 6.80 58.89 -9.88
N ILE A 68 7.48 58.09 -10.72
CA ILE A 68 7.48 58.24 -12.19
C ILE A 68 7.54 56.87 -12.90
N GLN A 69 6.95 56.78 -14.10
CA GLN A 69 7.04 55.61 -14.98
C GLN A 69 8.44 55.51 -15.61
N THR A 70 9.02 54.31 -15.71
CA THR A 70 9.71 53.81 -16.92
C THR A 70 10.16 52.35 -16.79
N ALA A 71 10.34 51.69 -17.94
CA ALA A 71 11.06 50.44 -18.16
C ALA A 71 10.61 49.18 -17.37
N VAL A 72 9.76 48.39 -18.03
CA VAL A 72 9.77 46.93 -17.87
C VAL A 72 11.16 46.41 -18.25
N VAL A 73 11.89 45.83 -17.30
CA VAL A 73 12.95 44.86 -17.59
C VAL A 73 12.61 43.55 -16.90
N SER A 74 12.17 42.60 -17.72
CA SER A 74 12.14 41.19 -17.34
C SER A 74 13.51 40.76 -16.83
N GLN A 75 13.60 40.31 -15.57
CA GLN A 75 14.70 39.42 -15.20
C GLN A 75 14.47 38.10 -15.93
N SER A 76 15.09 37.99 -17.09
CA SER A 76 15.10 36.80 -17.92
C SER A 76 15.58 35.62 -17.09
N GLN A 77 14.90 34.48 -17.25
CA GLN A 77 15.46 33.19 -16.90
C GLN A 77 16.91 33.11 -17.41
N PRO A 78 17.87 32.56 -16.64
CA PRO A 78 18.98 31.88 -17.26
C PRO A 78 18.35 30.77 -18.11
N ALA A 79 18.38 30.92 -19.43
CA ALA A 79 17.90 29.87 -20.31
C ALA A 79 18.65 28.58 -19.94
N LEU A 80 17.91 27.50 -19.71
CA LEU A 80 18.46 26.15 -19.58
C LEU A 80 19.09 25.78 -20.92
N SER A 81 20.33 26.24 -21.11
CA SER A 81 21.20 25.77 -22.17
C SER A 81 21.33 24.25 -22.00
N PRO A 82 21.18 23.45 -23.06
CA PRO A 82 21.40 22.01 -22.96
C PRO A 82 22.85 21.80 -22.50
N ALA A 83 23.00 21.41 -21.23
CA ALA A 83 24.31 21.27 -20.62
C ALA A 83 25.07 20.17 -21.35
N ARG A 84 26.05 20.56 -22.18
CA ARG A 84 27.03 19.62 -22.73
C ARG A 84 27.69 18.90 -21.55
N SER A 85 27.65 17.57 -21.56
CA SER A 85 28.34 16.75 -20.57
C SER A 85 29.81 17.19 -20.49
N GLY A 86 30.14 17.80 -19.36
CA GLY A 86 31.40 18.51 -19.11
C GLY A 86 32.35 17.75 -18.20
N SER A 87 32.28 16.41 -18.21
CA SER A 87 33.25 15.58 -17.48
C SER A 87 34.66 15.87 -17.97
N ARG A 88 35.51 16.43 -17.09
CA ARG A 88 36.94 16.57 -17.35
C ARG A 88 37.58 15.18 -17.33
N HIS A 89 37.63 14.53 -18.48
CA HIS A 89 38.48 13.36 -18.68
C HIS A 89 39.93 13.82 -18.73
N SER A 90 40.83 13.07 -18.12
CA SER A 90 42.24 13.42 -18.05
C SER A 90 43.11 12.57 -18.97
N VAL A 91 44.31 13.07 -19.21
CA VAL A 91 45.50 12.32 -19.60
C VAL A 91 46.57 12.76 -18.61
N SER A 92 47.29 11.81 -18.02
CA SER A 92 48.42 12.14 -17.13
C SER A 92 49.74 11.69 -17.76
N GLY A 93 50.69 12.63 -17.85
CA GLY A 93 52.11 12.31 -17.87
C GLY A 93 52.72 11.76 -19.16
N MET A 94 52.81 12.59 -20.20
CA MET A 94 54.13 12.76 -20.81
C MET A 94 54.85 13.85 -20.01
N SER A 95 55.93 13.48 -19.31
CA SER A 95 56.79 14.43 -18.62
C SER A 95 57.39 15.41 -19.62
N GLY A 96 56.97 16.68 -19.61
CA GLY A 96 57.58 17.72 -20.46
C GLY A 96 56.64 18.78 -21.06
N LEU A 97 55.31 18.67 -20.94
CA LEU A 97 54.37 19.70 -21.40
C LEU A 97 53.54 20.23 -20.22
N GLY A 98 53.61 21.55 -20.01
CA GLY A 98 53.13 22.22 -18.80
C GLY A 98 51.61 22.35 -18.66
N ALA A 99 51.19 22.96 -17.55
CA ALA A 99 49.79 23.22 -17.23
C ALA A 99 49.08 24.05 -18.33
N PRO A 100 47.77 23.84 -18.56
CA PRO A 100 47.05 24.50 -19.65
C PRO A 100 46.97 26.03 -19.44
N PRO A 101 47.16 26.84 -20.50
CA PRO A 101 46.95 28.29 -20.42
C PRO A 101 45.46 28.59 -20.25
N VAL A 102 45.15 29.54 -19.36
CA VAL A 102 43.79 29.83 -18.86
C VAL A 102 42.79 30.24 -19.95
N ASN A 103 43.25 30.70 -21.12
CA ASN A 103 42.39 31.22 -22.22
C ASN A 103 42.66 30.58 -23.61
N GLY A 104 43.09 29.32 -23.69
CA GLY A 104 43.33 28.63 -24.97
C GLY A 104 42.37 27.46 -25.27
N ARG A 105 41.87 27.35 -26.52
CA ARG A 105 41.21 26.12 -27.03
C ARG A 105 42.24 24.98 -27.21
N GLY A 106 42.70 24.39 -26.11
CA GLY A 106 43.60 23.24 -26.12
C GLY A 106 42.84 21.90 -26.07
N SER A 107 42.78 21.17 -27.19
CA SER A 107 42.26 19.80 -27.21
C SER A 107 43.31 18.81 -26.70
N ILE A 108 43.42 18.68 -25.37
CA ILE A 108 44.17 17.57 -24.75
C ILE A 108 43.47 16.26 -25.18
N PRO A 109 44.20 15.24 -25.67
CA PRO A 109 43.60 14.05 -26.27
C PRO A 109 42.99 13.12 -25.20
N LEU A 110 41.74 13.42 -24.80
CA LEU A 110 40.96 12.70 -23.79
C LEU A 110 41.13 11.19 -23.95
N SER A 111 41.56 10.54 -22.87
CA SER A 111 41.81 9.10 -22.83
C SER A 111 40.53 8.33 -23.21
N ARG A 112 40.55 7.57 -24.32
CA ARG A 112 39.33 6.96 -24.89
C ARG A 112 38.59 6.04 -23.92
N CYS A 113 39.32 5.39 -23.01
CA CYS A 113 38.80 4.51 -21.96
C CYS A 113 38.61 5.20 -20.61
N ALA A 114 38.66 6.53 -20.53
CA ALA A 114 38.26 7.25 -19.33
C ALA A 114 36.76 6.99 -19.02
N PRO A 115 36.38 6.76 -17.75
CA PRO A 115 35.00 6.54 -17.35
C PRO A 115 34.06 7.67 -17.77
N ARG A 116 32.94 7.33 -18.41
CA ARG A 116 31.86 8.27 -18.74
C ARG A 116 30.66 7.99 -17.86
N ILE A 117 30.15 9.00 -17.18
CA ILE A 117 29.02 8.92 -16.23
C ILE A 117 27.78 9.44 -16.95
N HIS A 118 26.66 8.72 -16.82
CA HIS A 118 25.44 8.98 -17.62
C HIS A 118 24.30 9.58 -16.80
N ASN A 119 24.21 9.29 -15.50
CA ASN A 119 23.04 9.63 -14.68
C ASN A 119 23.20 10.86 -13.77
N ILE A 120 24.39 11.47 -13.72
CA ILE A 120 24.68 12.72 -12.99
C ILE A 120 25.76 13.55 -13.70
N SER A 121 25.68 14.88 -13.55
CA SER A 121 26.60 15.86 -14.16
C SER A 121 27.52 16.51 -13.11
N GLU A 122 28.62 17.11 -13.58
CA GLU A 122 29.54 17.91 -12.74
C GLU A 122 28.80 19.04 -11.99
N ASN A 123 29.14 19.24 -10.71
CA ASN A 123 28.53 20.20 -9.78
C ASN A 123 27.02 20.03 -9.58
N SER A 124 26.49 18.82 -9.76
CA SER A 124 25.08 18.52 -9.44
C SER A 124 24.80 18.58 -7.95
N TRP A 125 23.61 19.06 -7.58
CA TRP A 125 23.09 19.03 -6.21
C TRP A 125 22.24 17.78 -5.97
N VAL A 126 22.47 17.09 -4.85
CA VAL A 126 21.75 15.90 -4.41
C VAL A 126 21.39 16.02 -2.93
N TYR A 127 20.43 15.21 -2.47
CA TYR A 127 19.83 15.36 -1.13
C TYR A 127 19.89 14.09 -0.27
N GLN A 128 20.43 13.03 -0.85
CA GLN A 128 20.64 11.74 -0.22
C GLN A 128 22.13 11.48 0.03
N LYS A 129 22.42 10.55 0.95
CA LYS A 129 23.78 10.24 1.40
C LYS A 129 24.50 9.24 0.51
N VAL A 130 23.75 8.35 -0.12
CA VAL A 130 24.30 7.31 -1.00
C VAL A 130 23.76 7.51 -2.40
N LEU A 131 24.67 7.62 -3.37
CA LEU A 131 24.35 7.82 -4.77
C LEU A 131 24.87 6.64 -5.60
N LEU A 132 24.00 6.14 -6.47
CA LEU A 132 24.34 5.14 -7.49
C LEU A 132 24.80 5.87 -8.76
N LEU A 133 26.00 5.56 -9.25
CA LEU A 133 26.59 6.07 -10.49
C LEU A 133 26.50 5.00 -11.58
N HIS A 134 25.96 5.38 -12.74
CA HIS A 134 25.88 4.52 -13.93
C HIS A 134 26.80 5.08 -15.02
N GLY A 135 27.62 4.22 -15.62
CA GLY A 135 28.60 4.68 -16.59
C GLY A 135 29.08 3.62 -17.59
N SER A 136 29.89 4.09 -18.54
CA SER A 136 30.53 3.24 -19.56
C SER A 136 31.98 3.61 -19.81
N ILE A 137 32.75 2.63 -20.28
CA ILE A 137 34.17 2.72 -20.64
C ILE A 137 34.31 2.59 -22.16
N GLY A 138 35.08 3.48 -22.79
CA GLY A 138 35.33 3.42 -24.23
C GLY A 138 34.27 4.17 -25.07
N GLU A 139 34.25 3.87 -26.37
CA GLU A 139 33.26 4.41 -27.31
C GLU A 139 32.19 3.36 -27.64
N PRO A 140 30.90 3.75 -27.74
CA PRO A 140 29.83 2.84 -28.15
C PRO A 140 30.13 2.18 -29.51
N GLY A 141 29.95 0.86 -29.60
CA GLY A 141 30.09 0.10 -30.85
C GLY A 141 31.52 -0.32 -31.24
N LYS A 142 32.52 -0.12 -30.38
CA LYS A 142 33.88 -0.68 -30.54
C LYS A 142 34.08 -1.90 -29.63
N SER A 143 35.31 -2.44 -29.63
CA SER A 143 35.73 -3.57 -28.79
C SER A 143 35.30 -3.39 -27.34
N LEU A 144 34.45 -4.28 -26.84
CA LEU A 144 33.98 -4.31 -25.46
C LEU A 144 35.15 -4.58 -24.51
N VAL A 145 35.21 -3.85 -23.38
CA VAL A 145 36.32 -3.94 -22.42
C VAL A 145 35.80 -4.29 -21.03
N ASP A 146 36.38 -5.33 -20.44
CA ASP A 146 36.20 -5.70 -19.03
C ASP A 146 37.35 -5.17 -18.19
N GLY A 147 37.12 -4.92 -16.91
CA GLY A 147 38.14 -4.40 -15.99
C GLY A 147 37.54 -3.94 -14.67
N THR A 148 38.17 -2.94 -14.06
CA THR A 148 37.78 -2.41 -12.75
C THR A 148 37.82 -0.89 -12.78
N VAL A 149 36.77 -0.27 -12.24
CA VAL A 149 36.71 1.16 -11.92
C VAL A 149 36.98 1.33 -10.42
N VAL A 150 37.98 2.12 -10.07
CA VAL A 150 38.28 2.51 -8.70
C VAL A 150 37.73 3.92 -8.47
N VAL A 151 36.85 4.08 -7.48
CA VAL A 151 36.35 5.38 -7.05
C VAL A 151 37.07 5.80 -5.77
N SER A 152 37.74 6.95 -5.82
CA SER A 152 38.44 7.56 -4.68
C SER A 152 37.84 8.94 -4.40
N ARG A 153 37.78 9.35 -3.13
CA ARG A 153 37.41 10.71 -2.74
C ARG A 153 38.64 11.50 -2.29
N TYR A 154 38.67 12.80 -2.55
CA TYR A 154 39.84 13.67 -2.30
C TYR A 154 39.74 14.53 -1.03
N ASP A 155 38.52 14.84 -0.58
CA ASP A 155 38.24 15.81 0.48
C ASP A 155 38.11 15.20 1.88
N ASP A 156 37.92 13.88 1.97
CA ASP A 156 38.10 13.12 3.21
C ASP A 156 38.86 11.82 2.95
N SER A 157 39.28 11.15 4.03
CA SER A 157 39.98 9.87 3.99
C SER A 157 39.05 8.66 3.77
N PHE A 158 37.94 8.81 3.05
CA PHE A 158 37.09 7.67 2.71
C PHE A 158 37.82 6.70 1.78
N PRO A 159 37.98 5.42 2.15
CA PRO A 159 38.79 4.47 1.38
C PRO A 159 38.29 4.30 -0.05
N ALA A 160 39.23 4.10 -0.98
CA ALA A 160 38.90 3.89 -2.37
C ALA A 160 38.24 2.52 -2.59
N ILE A 161 37.13 2.49 -3.35
CA ILE A 161 36.31 1.29 -3.59
C ILE A 161 36.38 0.88 -5.07
N SER A 162 36.57 -0.42 -5.30
CA SER A 162 36.68 -1.04 -6.62
C SER A 162 35.34 -1.63 -7.09
N TRP A 163 34.95 -1.32 -8.31
CA TRP A 163 33.70 -1.75 -8.95
C TRP A 163 33.98 -2.46 -10.29
N PRO A 164 33.29 -3.55 -10.62
CA PRO A 164 33.53 -4.28 -11.87
C PRO A 164 33.07 -3.49 -13.10
N VAL A 165 33.83 -3.62 -14.18
CA VAL A 165 33.39 -3.26 -15.53
C VAL A 165 33.16 -4.54 -16.31
N CYS A 166 31.95 -4.71 -16.85
CA CYS A 166 31.58 -5.82 -17.73
C CYS A 166 31.11 -5.26 -19.06
N GLU A 167 31.69 -5.73 -20.17
CA GLU A 167 31.32 -5.31 -21.53
C GLU A 167 31.20 -3.77 -21.66
N SER A 168 32.23 -3.05 -21.21
CA SER A 168 32.30 -1.59 -21.22
C SER A 168 31.25 -0.87 -20.37
N ARG A 169 30.52 -1.55 -19.47
CA ARG A 169 29.55 -0.92 -18.53
C ARG A 169 29.95 -1.12 -17.08
N PHE A 170 29.68 -0.12 -16.24
CA PHE A 170 29.91 -0.20 -14.80
C PHE A 170 28.79 0.48 -14.01
N LYS A 171 28.66 0.04 -12.76
CA LYS A 171 27.79 0.63 -11.74
C LYS A 171 28.60 0.75 -10.46
N ALA A 172 28.51 1.89 -9.78
CA ALA A 172 29.28 2.18 -8.58
C ALA A 172 28.45 2.94 -7.57
N LEU A 173 28.46 2.54 -6.31
CA LEU A 173 27.90 3.34 -5.23
C LEU A 173 28.95 4.30 -4.70
N VAL A 174 28.55 5.54 -4.41
CA VAL A 174 29.39 6.55 -3.77
C VAL A 174 28.74 7.09 -2.51
N TYR A 175 29.58 7.22 -1.48
CA TYR A 175 29.21 7.73 -0.17
C TYR A 175 29.44 9.24 -0.13
N LEU A 176 28.44 10.01 0.32
CA LEU A 176 28.45 11.47 0.31
C LEU A 176 28.43 12.05 1.73
N GLN A 177 29.16 13.14 1.93
CA GLN A 177 29.07 13.99 3.11
C GLN A 177 28.39 15.32 2.77
N PRO A 178 27.74 16.01 3.73
CA PRO A 178 27.19 17.34 3.51
C PRO A 178 28.24 18.32 2.97
N GLY A 179 27.92 19.02 1.88
CA GLY A 179 28.84 19.91 1.16
C GLY A 179 29.38 19.32 -0.15
N PRO A 180 30.51 19.84 -0.67
CA PRO A 180 31.15 19.34 -1.89
C PRO A 180 31.82 17.97 -1.63
N ASN A 181 31.71 17.06 -2.59
CA ASN A 181 32.35 15.75 -2.61
C ASN A 181 33.08 15.61 -3.95
N LYS A 182 34.41 15.48 -3.91
CA LYS A 182 35.26 15.43 -5.10
C LYS A 182 35.79 14.02 -5.34
N PHE A 183 35.29 13.40 -6.41
CA PHE A 183 35.65 12.04 -6.80
C PHE A 183 36.68 11.99 -7.93
N ARG A 184 37.62 11.05 -7.77
CA ARG A 184 38.44 10.49 -8.85
C ARG A 184 37.86 9.14 -9.24
N ILE A 185 37.73 8.88 -10.52
CA ILE A 185 37.23 7.60 -11.05
C ILE A 185 38.26 7.10 -12.06
N ASP A 186 39.05 6.11 -11.65
CA ASP A 186 40.13 5.52 -12.45
C ASP A 186 39.68 4.20 -13.05
N PHE A 187 39.96 3.96 -14.33
CA PHE A 187 39.75 2.68 -14.99
C PHE A 187 41.06 1.92 -15.20
N SER A 188 41.03 0.63 -14.92
CA SER A 188 42.12 -0.32 -15.16
C SER A 188 41.58 -1.59 -15.83
N SER A 189 42.38 -2.21 -16.70
CA SER A 189 42.06 -3.51 -17.30
C SER A 189 43.33 -4.30 -17.57
N PRO A 190 43.37 -5.63 -17.30
CA PRO A 190 44.48 -6.50 -17.70
C PRO A 190 44.76 -6.46 -19.22
N LYS A 191 43.76 -6.06 -20.03
CA LYS A 191 43.85 -5.96 -21.49
C LYS A 191 44.42 -4.61 -21.98
N LEU A 192 44.70 -3.64 -21.10
CA LEU A 192 45.23 -2.31 -21.46
C LEU A 192 46.58 -2.02 -20.79
N ALA A 193 47.52 -1.50 -21.59
CA ALA A 193 48.83 -1.05 -21.11
C ALA A 193 48.70 0.12 -20.11
N ASN A 194 49.67 0.21 -19.17
CA ASN A 194 49.74 1.20 -18.09
C ASN A 194 48.58 1.17 -17.06
N SER A 195 47.74 0.12 -17.05
CA SER A 195 46.66 -0.06 -16.07
C SER A 195 47.12 -0.24 -14.62
N SER A 196 48.41 -0.52 -14.38
CA SER A 196 49.02 -0.71 -13.04
C SER A 196 50.00 0.39 -12.65
N SER A 197 50.02 1.52 -13.38
CA SER A 197 50.85 2.67 -13.04
C SER A 197 50.27 3.48 -11.88
N THR A 198 51.13 4.16 -11.10
CA THR A 198 50.72 5.08 -10.02
C THR A 198 49.99 6.34 -10.53
N ASN A 199 49.99 6.59 -11.83
CA ASN A 199 49.18 7.62 -12.50
C ASN A 199 48.37 6.99 -13.65
N PRO A 200 47.22 6.34 -13.35
CA PRO A 200 46.39 5.71 -14.36
C PRO A 200 45.95 6.73 -15.43
N ILE A 201 46.12 6.34 -16.70
CA ILE A 201 45.89 7.20 -17.87
C ILE A 201 44.38 7.32 -18.18
N HIS A 202 43.54 6.47 -17.58
CA HIS A 202 42.10 6.38 -17.86
C HIS A 202 41.26 6.92 -16.70
N ALA A 203 41.41 8.22 -16.39
CA ALA A 203 40.80 8.82 -15.21
C ALA A 203 39.83 9.97 -15.53
N SER A 204 38.70 9.98 -14.82
CA SER A 204 37.66 11.02 -14.85
C SER A 204 37.44 11.62 -13.47
N TYR A 205 36.96 12.86 -13.43
CA TYR A 205 36.71 13.62 -12.21
C TYR A 205 35.22 13.97 -12.13
N LEU A 206 34.66 13.93 -10.92
CA LEU A 206 33.28 14.34 -10.65
C LEU A 206 33.16 15.08 -9.30
N THR A 207 32.59 16.29 -9.32
CA THR A 207 32.18 17.02 -8.10
C THR A 207 30.66 16.92 -7.91
N ILE A 208 30.22 16.50 -6.72
CA ILE A 208 28.81 16.44 -6.32
C ILE A 208 28.61 17.26 -5.04
N HIS A 209 27.54 18.05 -4.96
CA HIS A 209 27.17 18.77 -3.75
C HIS A 209 25.99 18.08 -3.06
N MET A 210 26.14 17.70 -1.80
CA MET A 210 25.09 17.08 -1.00
C MET A 210 24.53 18.07 0.03
N ILE A 211 23.21 18.27 0.05
CA ILE A 211 22.50 19.03 1.09
C ILE A 211 21.51 18.09 1.80
N PRO A 212 21.64 17.84 3.11
CA PRO A 212 20.64 17.08 3.86
C PRO A 212 19.26 17.75 3.83
N ALA A 213 18.22 16.99 3.50
CA ALA A 213 16.82 17.47 3.48
C ALA A 213 16.23 17.60 4.91
N MET A 214 16.80 18.48 5.73
CA MET A 214 16.42 18.63 7.16
C MET A 214 14.97 19.05 7.39
N ASN A 215 14.30 19.60 6.37
CA ASN A 215 12.87 19.95 6.37
C ASN A 215 11.93 18.75 6.13
N ALA A 216 12.46 17.57 5.78
CA ALA A 216 11.71 16.34 5.63
C ALA A 216 11.80 15.47 6.90
N PRO A 217 10.71 14.79 7.32
CA PRO A 217 10.75 13.79 8.38
C PRO A 217 11.65 12.62 7.95
N PRO A 218 12.48 12.07 8.85
CA PRO A 218 13.30 10.90 8.54
C PRO A 218 12.46 9.62 8.48
N LEU A 219 12.91 8.65 7.69
CA LEU A 219 12.62 7.25 7.96
C LEU A 219 13.53 6.82 9.12
N GLN A 220 12.95 6.33 10.20
CA GLN A 220 13.67 5.70 11.29
C GLN A 220 13.94 4.23 10.97
N LEU A 221 15.09 3.73 11.40
CA LEU A 221 15.45 2.31 11.28
C LEU A 221 15.49 1.70 12.67
N ALA A 222 14.80 0.59 12.89
CA ALA A 222 14.75 -0.10 14.17
C ALA A 222 15.06 -1.60 14.04
N ILE A 223 15.72 -2.17 15.04
CA ILE A 223 15.84 -3.61 15.23
C ILE A 223 15.11 -3.95 16.52
N ILE A 224 14.09 -4.82 16.44
CA ILE A 224 13.30 -5.27 17.60
C ILE A 224 13.83 -6.62 18.06
N VAL A 225 14.20 -6.69 19.35
CA VAL A 225 14.65 -7.90 20.05
C VAL A 225 13.70 -8.23 21.20
N GLY A 226 13.51 -9.52 21.50
CA GLY A 226 12.82 -9.97 22.71
C GLY A 226 13.59 -9.62 23.99
N LYS A 227 12.89 -9.57 25.14
CA LYS A 227 13.52 -9.24 26.43
C LYS A 227 14.66 -10.19 26.82
N ASP A 228 14.51 -11.46 26.49
CA ASP A 228 15.45 -12.58 26.69
C ASP A 228 16.17 -12.98 25.39
N SER A 229 16.23 -12.08 24.40
CA SER A 229 16.90 -12.34 23.12
C SER A 229 18.41 -12.59 23.30
N PRO A 230 18.96 -13.62 22.63
CA PRO A 230 20.42 -13.77 22.46
C PRO A 230 21.00 -12.79 21.43
N GLU A 231 20.16 -11.98 20.77
CA GLU A 231 20.54 -10.98 19.77
C GLU A 231 21.30 -11.58 18.57
N THR A 232 20.87 -12.75 18.13
CA THR A 232 21.41 -13.48 16.98
C THR A 232 20.37 -13.68 15.89
N PHE A 233 20.81 -13.76 14.63
CA PHE A 233 19.99 -14.20 13.49
C PHE A 233 20.54 -15.52 12.89
N ASP A 234 19.78 -16.19 12.04
CA ASP A 234 20.24 -17.43 11.38
C ASP A 234 21.26 -17.16 10.27
N ALA A 235 22.34 -17.95 10.26
CA ALA A 235 23.31 -17.99 9.18
C ALA A 235 23.94 -19.40 9.08
N PRO A 236 24.40 -19.85 7.90
CA PRO A 236 25.13 -21.11 7.78
C PRO A 236 26.42 -21.09 8.62
N PRO A 237 26.86 -22.21 9.24
CA PRO A 237 27.98 -22.21 10.18
C PRO A 237 29.27 -21.56 9.66
N ALA A 238 29.61 -21.78 8.38
CA ALA A 238 30.78 -21.16 7.75
C ALA A 238 30.69 -19.62 7.62
N ARG A 239 29.48 -19.04 7.58
CA ARG A 239 29.30 -17.58 7.68
C ARG A 239 29.35 -17.10 9.12
N VAL A 240 28.82 -17.87 10.08
CA VAL A 240 28.92 -17.54 11.51
C VAL A 240 30.38 -17.41 11.93
N GLU A 241 31.24 -18.33 11.49
CA GLU A 241 32.69 -18.29 11.77
C GLU A 241 33.40 -17.09 11.11
N LYS A 242 32.99 -16.69 9.91
CA LYS A 242 33.64 -15.64 9.10
C LYS A 242 33.14 -14.21 9.39
N GLU A 243 31.83 -14.04 9.56
CA GLU A 243 31.12 -12.74 9.59
C GLU A 243 30.42 -12.48 10.94
N GLY A 244 30.25 -13.53 11.76
CA GLY A 244 29.38 -13.51 12.93
C GLY A 244 27.89 -13.43 12.57
N ASN A 245 27.03 -13.66 13.57
CA ASN A 245 25.57 -13.56 13.43
C ASN A 245 24.90 -12.76 14.56
N GLY A 246 25.67 -11.96 15.31
CA GLY A 246 25.19 -11.13 16.41
C GLY A 246 24.67 -9.75 15.96
N LEU A 247 24.22 -8.97 16.95
CA LEU A 247 23.61 -7.65 16.76
C LEU A 247 24.47 -6.67 15.94
N ASP A 248 25.79 -6.59 16.19
CA ASP A 248 26.66 -5.66 15.47
C ASP A 248 26.71 -5.96 13.96
N THR A 249 26.75 -7.24 13.59
CA THR A 249 26.70 -7.67 12.18
C THR A 249 25.32 -7.38 11.57
N ALA A 250 24.24 -7.57 12.33
CA ALA A 250 22.89 -7.23 11.89
C ALA A 250 22.69 -5.72 11.68
N VAL A 251 23.19 -4.88 12.57
CA VAL A 251 23.17 -3.42 12.46
C VAL A 251 23.89 -2.96 11.19
N LYS A 252 25.09 -3.49 10.90
CA LYS A 252 25.84 -3.21 9.67
C LYS A 252 25.05 -3.60 8.41
N LYS A 253 24.58 -4.85 8.34
CA LYS A 253 23.85 -5.39 7.19
C LYS A 253 22.50 -4.70 6.95
N PHE A 254 21.77 -4.34 8.01
CA PHE A 254 20.51 -3.61 7.90
C PHE A 254 20.72 -2.15 7.47
N ARG A 255 21.74 -1.47 8.03
CA ARG A 255 22.14 -0.12 7.58
C ARG A 255 22.54 -0.10 6.10
N MET A 256 23.29 -1.10 5.65
CA MET A 256 23.68 -1.20 4.23
C MET A 256 22.47 -1.45 3.33
N ALA A 257 21.54 -2.33 3.71
CA ALA A 257 20.27 -2.51 2.98
C ALA A 257 19.49 -1.18 2.85
N ALA A 258 19.41 -0.40 3.94
CA ALA A 258 18.78 0.92 3.93
C ALA A 258 19.50 1.91 2.99
N TYR A 259 20.84 1.90 2.94
CA TYR A 259 21.59 2.70 1.98
C TYR A 259 21.34 2.28 0.52
N LEU A 260 21.16 0.99 0.24
CA LEU A 260 20.75 0.50 -1.08
C LEU A 260 19.36 1.02 -1.46
N TRP A 261 18.38 0.97 -0.54
CA TRP A 261 17.03 1.52 -0.76
C TRP A 261 17.04 3.01 -1.09
N GLN A 262 17.84 3.79 -0.36
CA GLN A 262 17.93 5.24 -0.55
C GLN A 262 18.52 5.57 -1.93
N ALA A 263 19.60 4.87 -2.33
CA ALA A 263 20.27 5.07 -3.61
C ALA A 263 19.41 4.61 -4.79
N PHE A 264 18.76 3.43 -4.68
CA PHE A 264 17.79 2.92 -5.65
C PHE A 264 16.67 3.91 -5.88
N THR A 265 15.99 4.34 -4.81
CA THR A 265 14.80 5.19 -4.92
C THR A 265 15.14 6.58 -5.49
N ALA A 266 16.29 7.15 -5.13
CA ALA A 266 16.78 8.40 -5.71
C ALA A 266 17.01 8.32 -7.24
N GLU A 267 17.55 7.20 -7.71
CA GLU A 267 17.80 6.95 -9.13
C GLU A 267 16.50 6.64 -9.90
N GLN A 268 15.58 5.87 -9.32
CA GLN A 268 14.26 5.63 -9.90
C GLN A 268 13.42 6.92 -10.04
N MET A 269 13.41 7.77 -9.01
CA MET A 269 12.74 9.08 -9.06
C MET A 269 13.32 10.00 -10.15
N TRP A 270 14.64 9.94 -10.35
CA TRP A 270 15.32 10.68 -11.43
C TRP A 270 14.94 10.18 -12.82
N ARG A 271 14.93 8.86 -13.04
CA ARG A 271 14.54 8.25 -14.33
C ARG A 271 13.10 8.56 -14.70
N HIS A 272 12.22 8.63 -13.70
CA HIS A 272 10.84 9.10 -13.83
C HIS A 272 10.71 10.62 -14.01
N LYS A 273 11.81 11.38 -14.09
CA LYS A 273 11.84 12.84 -14.24
C LYS A 273 11.16 13.61 -13.09
N LEU A 274 11.04 13.03 -11.89
CA LEU A 274 10.40 13.70 -10.75
C LEU A 274 11.40 14.41 -9.82
N GLY A 275 12.65 14.57 -10.28
CA GLY A 275 13.78 15.06 -9.49
C GLY A 275 14.45 13.95 -8.68
N ARG A 276 15.66 14.21 -8.18
CA ARG A 276 16.43 13.24 -7.38
C ARG A 276 15.94 13.25 -5.93
N ARG A 277 14.82 12.56 -5.69
CA ARG A 277 14.09 12.52 -4.41
C ARG A 277 14.28 11.17 -3.74
N SER A 278 14.52 11.18 -2.44
CA SER A 278 14.56 9.99 -1.59
C SER A 278 14.32 10.41 -0.15
N PHE A 279 14.02 9.47 0.72
CA PHE A 279 13.90 9.70 2.15
C PHE A 279 15.27 9.81 2.81
N ARG A 280 15.36 10.64 3.87
CA ARG A 280 16.54 10.70 4.73
C ARG A 280 16.40 9.75 5.93
N TYR A 281 17.51 9.47 6.58
CA TYR A 281 17.55 8.78 7.87
C TYR A 281 17.72 9.77 9.03
N GLU A 282 17.46 9.31 10.26
CA GLU A 282 18.16 9.87 11.43
C GLU A 282 19.63 9.43 11.35
N GLU A 283 20.57 10.30 11.73
CA GLU A 283 22.00 9.99 11.71
C GLU A 283 22.60 10.09 13.11
N GLU A 284 23.59 9.24 13.37
CA GLU A 284 24.38 9.20 14.60
C GLU A 284 25.88 9.19 14.28
N TRP A 285 26.70 9.71 15.19
CA TRP A 285 28.15 9.72 15.06
C TRP A 285 28.75 8.47 15.70
N VAL A 286 29.12 7.49 14.88
CA VAL A 286 29.56 6.14 15.29
C VAL A 286 30.79 5.70 14.50
N LEU A 287 31.38 4.56 14.86
CA LEU A 287 32.43 3.93 14.06
C LEU A 287 31.90 3.66 12.64
N GLY A 288 32.66 4.02 11.61
CA GLY A 288 32.25 3.86 10.22
C GLY A 288 31.97 2.40 9.88
N THR A 289 30.86 2.17 9.19
CA THR A 289 30.39 0.84 8.78
C THR A 289 30.18 0.74 7.27
N ALA A 290 30.09 1.88 6.58
CA ALA A 290 30.08 1.99 5.13
C ALA A 290 31.27 1.28 4.45
N ASN A 291 32.44 1.28 5.07
CA ASN A 291 33.67 0.67 4.56
C ASN A 291 34.30 -0.25 5.63
N HIS A 292 34.94 -1.36 5.22
CA HIS A 292 35.54 -2.28 6.21
C HIS A 292 36.71 -1.63 6.98
N ARG A 293 37.51 -0.79 6.31
CA ARG A 293 38.71 -0.16 6.90
C ARG A 293 38.37 0.93 7.89
N ASP A 294 37.23 1.61 7.73
CA ASP A 294 36.79 2.59 8.72
C ASP A 294 36.64 1.96 10.11
N ALA A 295 36.18 0.71 10.18
CA ALA A 295 36.06 -0.05 11.42
C ALA A 295 37.42 -0.52 11.96
N GLU A 296 38.34 -0.90 11.08
CA GLU A 296 39.70 -1.34 11.43
C GLU A 296 40.58 -0.17 11.92
N ASP A 297 40.47 0.99 11.28
CA ASP A 297 41.23 2.22 11.57
C ASP A 297 40.63 3.06 12.70
N GLY A 298 39.46 2.69 13.24
CA GLY A 298 38.76 3.47 14.27
C GLY A 298 38.12 4.78 13.76
N THR A 299 37.89 4.90 12.46
CA THR A 299 37.39 6.12 11.82
C THR A 299 35.90 6.34 12.11
N MET A 300 35.60 7.37 12.88
CA MET A 300 34.22 7.76 13.18
C MET A 300 33.57 8.50 12.01
N ARG A 301 32.29 8.22 11.73
CA ARG A 301 31.48 8.85 10.70
C ARG A 301 30.05 9.11 11.19
N SER A 302 29.40 10.11 10.60
CA SER A 302 27.94 10.24 10.68
C SER A 302 27.37 9.10 9.85
N GLU A 303 26.53 8.23 10.40
CA GLU A 303 25.95 7.04 9.77
C GLU A 303 24.45 6.97 10.07
N ALA A 304 23.65 6.27 9.27
CA ALA A 304 22.23 6.11 9.57
C ALA A 304 22.02 5.35 10.89
N ARG A 305 21.22 5.93 11.79
CA ARG A 305 20.98 5.40 13.14
C ARG A 305 20.10 4.17 13.11
N ILE A 306 20.51 3.11 13.80
CA ILE A 306 19.71 1.91 14.02
C ILE A 306 19.27 1.85 15.49
N HIS A 307 17.97 2.06 15.75
CA HIS A 307 17.41 1.99 17.09
C HIS A 307 17.20 0.53 17.50
N VAL A 308 17.99 0.01 18.44
CA VAL A 308 17.78 -1.33 19.01
C VAL A 308 16.73 -1.24 20.13
N ILE A 309 15.55 -1.82 19.89
CA ILE A 309 14.38 -1.74 20.77
C ILE A 309 14.15 -3.11 21.40
N ARG A 310 14.34 -3.20 22.73
CA ARG A 310 14.01 -4.41 23.49
C ARG A 310 12.53 -4.39 23.84
N SER A 311 11.79 -5.37 23.32
CA SER A 311 10.36 -5.58 23.57
C SER A 311 10.12 -6.20 24.94
N ASP A 312 8.97 -5.89 25.57
CA ASP A 312 8.49 -6.55 26.79
C ASP A 312 8.14 -8.03 26.58
N LYS A 313 8.13 -8.50 25.32
CA LYS A 313 7.83 -9.88 24.93
C LYS A 313 9.07 -10.76 24.92
N THR A 314 8.92 -12.01 25.37
CA THR A 314 9.99 -13.01 25.22
C THR A 314 10.21 -13.39 23.76
N VAL A 315 11.37 -13.95 23.47
CA VAL A 315 11.66 -14.66 22.22
C VAL A 315 10.61 -15.74 21.95
N ALA A 316 10.20 -16.50 22.97
CA ALA A 316 9.15 -17.50 22.84
C ALA A 316 7.78 -16.88 22.50
N GLU A 317 7.43 -15.72 23.07
CA GLU A 317 6.22 -14.98 22.72
C GLU A 317 6.25 -14.37 21.31
N ILE A 318 7.44 -14.06 20.77
CA ILE A 318 7.63 -13.53 19.40
C ILE A 318 7.62 -14.67 18.37
N ARG A 319 8.30 -15.78 18.67
CA ARG A 319 8.41 -16.96 17.79
C ARG A 319 7.23 -17.95 17.92
N ASP A 320 6.27 -17.64 18.78
CA ASP A 320 5.08 -18.45 19.04
C ASP A 320 4.43 -18.89 17.72
N LEU A 321 4.43 -20.20 17.47
CA LEU A 321 3.90 -20.77 16.24
C LEU A 321 2.42 -20.45 16.06
N HIS A 322 1.64 -20.22 17.11
CA HIS A 322 0.25 -19.79 16.94
C HIS A 322 0.14 -18.37 16.38
N LYS A 323 1.07 -17.46 16.71
CA LYS A 323 1.15 -16.11 16.14
C LYS A 323 1.79 -16.10 14.75
N ALA A 324 2.70 -17.04 14.47
CA ALA A 324 3.32 -17.22 13.16
C ALA A 324 2.45 -18.04 12.17
N HIS A 325 1.51 -18.86 12.66
CA HIS A 325 0.57 -19.69 11.88
C HIS A 325 -0.91 -19.30 12.10
N ALA A 326 -1.20 -18.06 12.51
CA ALA A 326 -2.57 -17.52 12.46
C ALA A 326 -2.99 -17.26 11.00
N LEU A 327 -3.24 -18.34 10.24
CA LEU A 327 -3.67 -18.25 8.85
C LEU A 327 -5.19 -18.07 8.70
N ASP A 328 -5.98 -18.27 9.77
CA ASP A 328 -7.46 -18.40 9.71
C ASP A 328 -8.28 -17.49 10.66
N GLU A 329 -7.64 -16.60 11.44
CA GLU A 329 -8.37 -15.52 12.13
C GLU A 329 -7.73 -14.15 11.87
N ALA A 330 -8.52 -13.22 11.31
CA ALA A 330 -8.11 -11.85 11.05
C ALA A 330 -7.74 -11.06 12.33
N THR A 331 -8.05 -11.61 13.50
CA THR A 331 -7.70 -11.12 14.83
C THR A 331 -6.20 -11.26 15.15
N GLU A 332 -5.50 -12.28 14.65
CA GLU A 332 -4.15 -12.63 15.12
C GLU A 332 -2.99 -12.35 14.15
N LYS A 333 -3.22 -12.18 12.84
CA LYS A 333 -2.16 -11.68 11.91
C LYS A 333 -1.62 -10.30 12.32
N ASN A 334 -2.45 -9.50 12.96
CA ASN A 334 -2.05 -8.21 13.54
C ASN A 334 -1.25 -8.34 14.84
N SER A 335 -1.01 -9.53 15.40
CA SER A 335 -0.34 -9.69 16.70
C SER A 335 1.13 -9.25 16.68
N LEU A 336 1.91 -9.69 15.70
CA LEU A 336 3.32 -9.28 15.53
C LEU A 336 3.44 -7.81 15.09
N PHE A 337 2.56 -7.34 14.20
CA PHE A 337 2.52 -5.92 13.81
C PHE A 337 2.17 -5.04 15.01
N LYS A 338 1.17 -5.43 15.82
CA LYS A 338 0.80 -4.72 17.06
C LYS A 338 1.92 -4.74 18.09
N LEU A 339 2.61 -5.87 18.27
CA LEU A 339 3.80 -5.97 19.14
C LEU A 339 4.87 -4.97 18.70
N ALA A 340 5.14 -4.87 17.39
CA ALA A 340 6.06 -3.89 16.85
C ALA A 340 5.56 -2.44 17.04
N VAL A 341 4.28 -2.16 16.81
CA VAL A 341 3.65 -0.86 17.08
C VAL A 341 3.79 -0.46 18.55
N ASP A 342 3.52 -1.37 19.48
CA ASP A 342 3.57 -1.11 20.93
C ASP A 342 5.02 -0.83 21.37
N ALA A 343 5.99 -1.65 20.94
CA ALA A 343 7.41 -1.46 21.22
C ALA A 343 7.98 -0.16 20.62
N VAL A 344 7.63 0.14 19.37
CA VAL A 344 8.07 1.36 18.67
C VAL A 344 7.44 2.62 19.29
N LYS A 345 6.15 2.58 19.66
CA LYS A 345 5.50 3.71 20.38
C LYS A 345 6.14 3.95 21.74
N GLY A 346 6.39 2.88 22.51
CA GLY A 346 7.04 2.97 23.83
C GLY A 346 8.48 3.47 23.78
N HIS A 347 9.21 3.25 22.67
CA HIS A 347 10.56 3.77 22.46
C HIS A 347 10.56 5.26 22.06
N PHE A 348 9.81 5.62 21.00
CA PHE A 348 9.86 6.97 20.44
C PHE A 348 9.01 8.01 21.19
N ASN A 349 7.96 7.58 21.92
CA ASN A 349 7.08 8.44 22.73
C ASN A 349 6.64 9.75 22.03
N ALA A 350 6.28 9.66 20.75
CA ALA A 350 5.95 10.83 19.95
C ALA A 350 4.69 11.56 20.45
N PRO A 351 4.67 12.91 20.45
CA PRO A 351 3.46 13.67 20.75
C PRO A 351 2.30 13.33 19.79
N PRO A 352 1.03 13.32 20.26
CA PRO A 352 -0.13 13.13 19.39
C PRO A 352 -0.14 14.11 18.21
N GLY A 353 -0.41 13.61 17.01
CA GLY A 353 -0.38 14.37 15.76
C GLY A 353 1.00 14.49 15.10
N GLN A 354 2.10 14.08 15.76
CA GLN A 354 3.41 13.98 15.11
C GLN A 354 3.56 12.64 14.40
N LYS A 355 3.52 12.67 13.06
CA LYS A 355 3.74 11.46 12.26
C LYS A 355 5.19 10.97 12.35
N ASN A 356 5.34 9.69 12.68
CA ASN A 356 6.62 8.98 12.67
C ASN A 356 6.62 7.91 11.56
N TYR A 357 7.75 7.74 10.89
CA TYR A 357 7.97 6.72 9.86
C TYR A 357 9.07 5.79 10.35
N VAL A 358 8.79 4.49 10.52
CA VAL A 358 9.73 3.52 11.09
C VAL A 358 9.76 2.24 10.27
N ALA A 359 10.93 1.85 9.77
CA ALA A 359 11.16 0.51 9.21
C ALA A 359 11.85 -0.36 10.27
N ALA A 360 11.19 -1.46 10.65
CA ALA A 360 11.58 -2.32 11.77
C ALA A 360 11.95 -3.74 11.30
N LEU A 361 13.09 -4.22 11.77
CA LEU A 361 13.55 -5.59 11.58
C LEU A 361 13.35 -6.40 12.87
N PHE A 362 12.60 -7.50 12.83
CA PHE A 362 12.60 -8.47 13.93
C PHE A 362 13.88 -9.29 13.91
N MET A 363 14.75 -9.09 14.90
CA MET A 363 16.01 -9.83 15.03
C MET A 363 15.78 -11.30 15.34
N ASP A 364 14.80 -11.58 16.22
CA ASP A 364 14.44 -12.92 16.69
C ASP A 364 13.63 -13.74 15.69
N THR A 365 13.68 -13.42 14.40
CA THR A 365 13.13 -14.27 13.35
C THR A 365 14.06 -15.46 13.10
N HIS A 366 13.55 -16.69 13.21
CA HIS A 366 14.36 -17.91 13.01
C HIS A 366 13.65 -19.02 12.24
N TRP A 367 14.43 -19.75 11.45
CA TRP A 367 14.04 -20.91 10.66
C TRP A 367 13.89 -22.17 11.53
N ASP A 368 12.66 -22.68 11.62
CA ASP A 368 12.41 -24.02 12.13
C ASP A 368 12.59 -25.04 11.00
N SER A 369 13.76 -25.67 10.94
CA SER A 369 14.08 -26.69 9.93
C SER A 369 13.26 -27.98 10.05
N ARG A 370 12.59 -28.24 11.19
CA ARG A 370 11.72 -29.41 11.39
C ARG A 370 10.35 -29.17 10.76
N ASN A 371 9.77 -28.01 11.02
CA ASN A 371 8.47 -27.61 10.47
C ASN A 371 8.56 -26.94 9.08
N ARG A 372 9.77 -26.56 8.65
CA ARG A 372 10.08 -25.81 7.43
C ARG A 372 9.36 -24.46 7.34
N VAL A 373 9.36 -23.73 8.45
CA VAL A 373 8.70 -22.41 8.54
C VAL A 373 9.61 -21.40 9.26
N VAL A 374 9.51 -20.14 8.85
CA VAL A 374 10.15 -19.01 9.53
C VAL A 374 9.28 -18.55 10.69
N THR A 375 9.78 -18.71 11.92
CA THR A 375 9.13 -18.27 13.16
C THR A 375 9.49 -16.82 13.49
N GLY A 376 8.57 -16.06 14.09
CA GLY A 376 8.79 -14.66 14.43
C GLY A 376 8.94 -13.72 13.23
N HIS A 377 8.51 -14.16 12.04
CA HIS A 377 8.49 -13.36 10.82
C HIS A 377 7.13 -12.67 10.63
N ALA A 378 7.15 -11.39 10.29
CA ALA A 378 6.04 -10.69 9.67
C ALA A 378 6.60 -9.81 8.55
N ALA A 379 5.95 -9.81 7.39
CA ALA A 379 6.16 -8.85 6.31
C ALA A 379 4.87 -8.04 6.17
N LEU A 380 4.84 -6.87 6.82
CA LEU A 380 3.66 -6.01 6.90
C LEU A 380 4.08 -4.53 6.98
N GLY A 381 3.57 -3.70 6.07
CA GLY A 381 3.64 -2.25 6.14
C GLY A 381 2.26 -1.59 6.26
N GLY A 382 2.16 -0.51 7.03
CA GLY A 382 0.90 0.21 7.18
C GLY A 382 0.91 1.31 8.23
N SER A 383 -0.29 1.73 8.64
CA SER A 383 -0.51 2.85 9.57
C SER A 383 -1.19 2.43 10.87
N ALA A 384 -0.76 3.00 11.99
CA ALA A 384 -1.26 2.74 13.34
C ALA A 384 -1.51 4.07 14.09
N GLY A 385 -2.37 4.91 13.52
CA GLY A 385 -2.53 6.31 13.91
C GLY A 385 -1.41 7.17 13.32
N ASP A 386 -0.72 7.95 14.15
CA ASP A 386 0.41 8.79 13.70
C ASP A 386 1.67 7.98 13.34
N LEU A 387 1.79 6.73 13.80
CA LEU A 387 2.89 5.84 13.43
C LEU A 387 2.62 5.18 12.07
N GLN A 388 3.52 5.39 11.11
CA GLN A 388 3.66 4.57 9.90
C GLN A 388 4.80 3.57 10.14
N LEU A 389 4.52 2.28 9.99
CA LEU A 389 5.43 1.20 10.38
C LEU A 389 5.51 0.17 9.25
N SER A 390 6.73 -0.22 8.88
CA SER A 390 7.01 -1.45 8.13
C SER A 390 7.75 -2.43 9.03
N VAL A 391 7.45 -3.71 8.89
CA VAL A 391 8.01 -4.81 9.67
C VAL A 391 8.51 -5.89 8.73
N PHE A 392 9.73 -6.38 8.95
CA PHE A 392 10.30 -7.53 8.25
C PHE A 392 11.14 -8.40 9.19
N GLY A 393 11.37 -9.67 8.83
CA GLY A 393 12.19 -10.60 9.62
C GLY A 393 13.67 -10.64 9.25
N SER A 394 14.53 -11.07 10.19
CA SER A 394 15.99 -11.20 10.02
C SER A 394 16.45 -12.47 9.27
N HIS A 395 15.55 -13.36 8.86
CA HIS A 395 15.86 -14.68 8.29
C HIS A 395 16.70 -14.64 7.00
N CYS A 396 16.58 -13.60 6.17
CA CYS A 396 17.44 -13.42 4.98
C CYS A 396 18.77 -12.70 5.27
N LEU A 397 18.98 -12.18 6.49
CA LEU A 397 20.05 -11.23 6.80
C LEU A 397 21.46 -11.80 6.58
N HIS A 398 21.65 -13.12 6.68
CA HIS A 398 22.92 -13.79 6.37
C HIS A 398 23.47 -13.51 4.96
N SER A 399 22.59 -13.17 4.02
CA SER A 399 22.94 -12.93 2.61
C SER A 399 23.25 -11.46 2.30
N TYR A 400 22.94 -10.53 3.21
CA TYR A 400 23.05 -9.10 2.95
C TYR A 400 24.51 -8.63 2.99
N PRO A 401 24.90 -7.62 2.18
CA PRO A 401 26.20 -6.96 2.33
C PRO A 401 26.25 -6.16 3.63
N SER A 402 27.39 -6.12 4.31
CA SER A 402 27.61 -5.35 5.54
C SER A 402 28.24 -3.98 5.31
N ASN A 403 28.85 -3.76 4.14
CA ASN A 403 29.57 -2.57 3.70
C ASN A 403 29.46 -2.42 2.16
N PHE A 404 30.00 -1.33 1.60
CA PHE A 404 29.93 -1.06 0.16
C PHE A 404 30.70 -2.09 -0.70
N GLU A 405 31.86 -2.55 -0.24
CA GLU A 405 32.69 -3.53 -0.96
C GLU A 405 32.00 -4.90 -1.12
N GLU A 406 31.15 -5.27 -0.16
CA GLU A 406 30.36 -6.51 -0.18
C GLU A 406 29.13 -6.45 -1.09
N VAL A 407 28.70 -5.28 -1.58
CA VAL A 407 27.47 -5.16 -2.38
C VAL A 407 27.51 -6.03 -3.65
N VAL A 408 28.60 -5.97 -4.40
CA VAL A 408 28.75 -6.80 -5.62
C VAL A 408 28.92 -8.29 -5.29
N PRO A 409 29.82 -8.69 -4.35
CA PRO A 409 29.89 -10.07 -3.88
C PRO A 409 28.55 -10.65 -3.44
N ALA A 410 27.81 -9.98 -2.55
CA ALA A 410 26.51 -10.45 -2.04
C ALA A 410 25.49 -10.67 -3.18
N PHE A 411 25.45 -9.76 -4.15
CA PHE A 411 24.55 -9.82 -5.30
C PHE A 411 25.03 -10.72 -6.46
N THR A 412 26.15 -11.42 -6.30
CA THR A 412 26.68 -12.40 -7.27
C THR A 412 27.04 -13.75 -6.64
N ASP A 413 26.77 -13.93 -5.35
CA ASP A 413 27.09 -15.13 -4.58
C ASP A 413 26.13 -16.29 -4.90
N CYS A 414 26.57 -17.16 -5.81
CA CYS A 414 25.87 -18.38 -6.21
C CYS A 414 25.91 -19.53 -5.17
N THR A 415 26.40 -19.29 -3.94
CA THR A 415 26.40 -20.34 -2.89
C THR A 415 24.98 -20.85 -2.65
N PRO A 416 24.70 -22.17 -2.79
CA PRO A 416 23.37 -22.72 -2.57
C PRO A 416 22.87 -22.51 -1.14
N ILE A 417 21.56 -22.31 -0.97
CA ILE A 417 20.93 -22.19 0.35
C ILE A 417 20.80 -23.57 1.01
N ASP A 418 21.46 -23.75 2.15
CA ASP A 418 21.32 -24.95 2.99
C ASP A 418 20.13 -24.82 3.94
N THR A 419 19.01 -25.45 3.55
CA THR A 419 17.77 -25.49 4.33
C THR A 419 17.87 -26.21 5.68
N SER A 420 19.03 -26.79 6.03
CA SER A 420 19.32 -27.27 7.37
C SER A 420 19.50 -26.14 8.39
N TYR A 421 19.96 -24.96 7.93
CA TYR A 421 20.35 -23.83 8.78
C TYR A 421 19.59 -22.53 8.50
N VAL A 422 19.14 -22.31 7.26
CA VAL A 422 18.50 -21.04 6.83
C VAL A 422 17.28 -21.29 5.95
N ALA A 423 16.37 -20.32 5.92
CA ALA A 423 15.15 -20.42 5.13
C ALA A 423 15.42 -20.30 3.61
N ASN A 424 14.80 -21.18 2.82
CA ASN A 424 14.59 -20.96 1.38
C ASN A 424 13.13 -20.58 1.16
N GLU A 425 12.82 -19.29 1.30
CA GLU A 425 11.46 -18.77 1.23
C GLU A 425 10.73 -19.23 -0.03
N ASN A 426 9.67 -20.04 0.15
CA ASN A 426 8.82 -20.58 -0.91
C ASN A 426 9.55 -21.30 -2.07
N ASN A 427 10.81 -21.74 -1.89
CA ASN A 427 11.72 -22.20 -2.94
C ASN A 427 12.08 -21.14 -4.01
N GLU A 428 11.90 -19.84 -3.73
CA GLU A 428 12.21 -18.74 -4.65
C GLU A 428 13.67 -18.25 -4.53
N ALA A 429 14.39 -18.65 -3.48
CA ALA A 429 15.75 -18.23 -3.17
C ALA A 429 16.71 -19.43 -3.03
N GLY A 430 17.04 -20.12 -4.12
CA GLY A 430 17.93 -21.30 -4.09
C GLY A 430 19.42 -20.98 -3.92
N SER A 431 19.83 -19.72 -4.03
CA SER A 431 21.21 -19.25 -3.82
C SER A 431 21.28 -17.98 -2.97
N SER A 432 22.45 -17.68 -2.40
CA SER A 432 22.65 -16.55 -1.48
C SER A 432 22.28 -15.20 -2.11
N TRP A 433 22.62 -14.94 -3.37
CA TRP A 433 22.24 -13.67 -4.01
C TRP A 433 20.73 -13.56 -4.26
N GLU A 434 20.04 -14.67 -4.53
CA GLU A 434 18.58 -14.69 -4.67
C GLU A 434 17.91 -14.43 -3.31
N ALA A 435 18.46 -14.93 -2.20
CA ALA A 435 18.01 -14.61 -0.84
C ALA A 435 18.25 -13.13 -0.48
N ALA A 436 19.36 -12.53 -0.93
CA ALA A 436 19.67 -11.11 -0.71
C ALA A 436 18.66 -10.21 -1.44
N ASN A 437 18.34 -10.54 -2.70
CA ASN A 437 17.28 -9.86 -3.46
C ASN A 437 15.94 -9.95 -2.75
N LEU A 438 15.55 -11.16 -2.34
CA LEU A 438 14.23 -11.42 -1.77
C LEU A 438 14.05 -10.66 -0.45
N GLY A 439 15.01 -10.73 0.47
CA GLY A 439 14.94 -10.04 1.76
C GLY A 439 15.04 -8.51 1.65
N ILE A 440 16.08 -7.99 0.96
CA ILE A 440 16.28 -6.52 0.83
C ILE A 440 15.12 -5.90 0.05
N GLY A 441 14.61 -6.63 -0.96
CA GLY A 441 13.50 -6.25 -1.81
C GLY A 441 12.13 -6.28 -1.12
N ALA A 442 11.81 -7.36 -0.39
CA ALA A 442 10.55 -7.48 0.31
C ALA A 442 10.44 -6.47 1.46
N HIS A 443 11.52 -6.21 2.20
CA HIS A 443 11.51 -5.15 3.21
C HIS A 443 11.37 -3.74 2.56
N LEU A 444 11.87 -3.53 1.34
CA LEU A 444 11.59 -2.31 0.58
C LEU A 444 10.12 -2.21 0.14
N HIS A 445 9.46 -3.33 -0.20
CA HIS A 445 8.03 -3.40 -0.48
C HIS A 445 7.18 -3.02 0.74
N GLU A 446 7.46 -3.58 1.92
CA GLU A 446 6.77 -3.19 3.16
C GLU A 446 7.01 -1.71 3.51
N THR A 447 8.21 -1.21 3.23
CA THR A 447 8.54 0.22 3.37
C THR A 447 7.80 1.09 2.34
N GLY A 448 7.42 0.55 1.18
CA GLY A 448 6.52 1.18 0.21
C GLY A 448 5.10 1.36 0.78
N HIS A 449 4.54 0.33 1.41
CA HIS A 449 3.24 0.41 2.12
C HIS A 449 3.27 1.46 3.24
N LEU A 450 4.36 1.55 4.02
CA LEU A 450 4.59 2.60 5.01
C LEU A 450 4.54 4.03 4.42
N PHE A 451 4.93 4.21 3.16
CA PHE A 451 4.83 5.49 2.44
C PHE A 451 3.50 5.70 1.69
N GLY A 452 2.54 4.76 1.81
CA GLY A 452 1.22 4.86 1.19
C GLY A 452 1.15 4.40 -0.27
N CYS A 453 2.11 3.58 -0.72
CA CYS A 453 1.99 2.85 -1.99
C CYS A 453 1.12 1.60 -1.80
N PRO A 454 0.05 1.41 -2.59
CA PRO A 454 -0.68 0.15 -2.65
C PRO A 454 0.09 -0.86 -3.54
N HIS A 455 -0.44 -2.08 -3.67
CA HIS A 455 -0.02 -2.98 -4.74
C HIS A 455 -0.24 -2.37 -6.14
N GLN A 456 0.61 -2.75 -7.09
CA GLN A 456 0.63 -2.23 -8.45
C GLN A 456 0.71 -3.38 -9.46
N GLU A 457 0.50 -3.10 -10.74
CA GLU A 457 0.64 -4.09 -11.82
C GLU A 457 2.10 -4.41 -12.22
N SER A 458 3.09 -3.73 -11.62
CA SER A 458 4.53 -3.94 -11.84
C SER A 458 5.36 -3.26 -10.76
N GLY A 459 6.67 -3.50 -10.77
CA GLY A 459 7.65 -2.88 -9.89
C GLY A 459 7.76 -3.54 -8.51
N VAL A 460 8.42 -2.83 -7.59
CA VAL A 460 8.61 -3.29 -6.19
C VAL A 460 7.27 -3.69 -5.55
N MET A 461 6.19 -2.96 -5.84
CA MET A 461 4.85 -3.24 -5.31
C MET A 461 4.15 -4.46 -5.91
N GLN A 462 4.74 -5.14 -6.91
CA GLN A 462 4.26 -6.42 -7.46
C GLN A 462 5.26 -7.59 -7.27
N LYS A 463 6.33 -7.38 -6.50
CA LYS A 463 7.45 -8.33 -6.29
C LYS A 463 8.54 -8.39 -7.38
N ASP A 464 8.67 -7.40 -8.26
CA ASP A 464 9.80 -7.32 -9.20
C ASP A 464 11.17 -7.22 -8.51
N TYR A 465 11.19 -6.95 -7.20
CA TYR A 465 12.40 -6.93 -6.38
C TYR A 465 13.16 -8.27 -6.32
N VAL A 466 12.61 -9.37 -6.84
CA VAL A 466 13.36 -10.63 -7.08
C VAL A 466 14.56 -10.45 -8.02
N VAL A 467 14.66 -9.33 -8.75
CA VAL A 467 15.84 -8.91 -9.53
C VAL A 467 16.47 -7.59 -9.05
N PHE A 468 16.35 -7.28 -7.75
CA PHE A 468 16.86 -6.03 -7.15
C PHE A 468 18.37 -5.81 -7.36
N ASN A 469 19.18 -6.88 -7.31
CA ASN A 469 20.61 -6.86 -7.63
C ASN A 469 20.93 -6.15 -8.94
N ARG A 470 20.09 -6.30 -9.97
CA ARG A 470 20.30 -5.72 -11.29
C ARG A 470 20.49 -4.22 -11.24
N SER A 471 19.91 -3.49 -10.28
CA SER A 471 20.18 -2.07 -10.11
C SER A 471 21.63 -1.76 -9.74
N PHE A 472 22.35 -2.68 -9.08
CA PHE A 472 23.69 -2.45 -8.51
C PHE A 472 24.82 -3.20 -9.25
N VAL A 473 24.52 -4.29 -9.96
CA VAL A 473 25.53 -5.06 -10.73
C VAL A 473 25.42 -4.80 -12.24
N PRO A 474 26.55 -4.77 -12.98
CA PRO A 474 26.53 -4.67 -14.44
C PRO A 474 26.22 -6.02 -15.13
N ARG A 475 26.40 -7.15 -14.44
CA ARG A 475 26.16 -8.51 -14.94
C ARG A 475 25.45 -9.33 -13.85
N GLU A 476 24.36 -9.98 -14.20
CA GLU A 476 23.63 -10.91 -13.34
C GLU A 476 24.34 -12.27 -13.31
N ALA A 477 24.31 -12.95 -12.15
CA ALA A 477 24.88 -14.27 -11.94
C ALA A 477 23.90 -15.39 -12.38
N TYR A 478 24.28 -16.66 -12.21
CA TYR A 478 23.37 -17.78 -12.48
C TYR A 478 22.19 -17.76 -11.50
N SER A 479 20.96 -17.77 -12.03
CA SER A 479 19.74 -17.85 -11.21
C SER A 479 19.27 -19.30 -11.12
N THR A 480 19.16 -19.81 -9.89
CA THR A 480 18.61 -21.15 -9.65
C THR A 480 17.10 -21.17 -9.88
N ARG A 481 16.40 -20.09 -9.53
CA ARG A 481 14.95 -19.92 -9.70
C ARG A 481 14.51 -19.97 -11.16
N THR A 482 15.22 -19.26 -12.05
CA THR A 482 14.89 -19.20 -13.48
C THR A 482 15.70 -20.16 -14.35
N ARG A 483 16.72 -20.82 -13.77
CA ARG A 483 17.74 -21.64 -14.46
C ARG A 483 18.50 -20.87 -15.56
N SER A 484 18.46 -19.54 -15.54
CA SER A 484 19.14 -18.69 -16.51
C SER A 484 20.62 -18.57 -16.16
N LYS A 485 21.47 -18.38 -17.18
CA LYS A 485 22.93 -18.20 -16.99
C LYS A 485 23.31 -16.81 -16.46
N GLY A 486 22.34 -15.94 -16.18
CA GLY A 486 22.59 -14.50 -16.06
C GLY A 486 23.09 -13.90 -17.38
N GLY A 487 23.51 -12.63 -17.33
CA GLY A 487 23.90 -11.88 -18.51
C GLY A 487 24.23 -10.42 -18.21
N LEU A 488 24.60 -9.66 -19.23
CA LEU A 488 24.78 -8.21 -19.12
C LEU A 488 23.43 -7.56 -18.76
N VAL A 489 23.42 -6.76 -17.69
CA VAL A 489 22.21 -6.07 -17.24
C VAL A 489 22.03 -4.78 -18.04
N GLN A 490 20.87 -4.64 -18.69
CA GLN A 490 20.41 -3.39 -19.27
C GLN A 490 19.46 -2.67 -18.32
N GLN A 491 19.26 -1.37 -18.55
CA GLN A 491 18.39 -0.55 -17.69
C GLN A 491 16.93 -1.05 -17.67
N GLY A 492 16.45 -1.64 -18.77
CA GLY A 492 15.11 -2.24 -18.84
C GLY A 492 14.97 -3.60 -18.17
N ASP A 493 16.09 -4.24 -17.78
CA ASP A 493 16.08 -5.50 -17.03
C ASP A 493 16.00 -5.26 -15.52
N GLU A 494 16.27 -4.03 -15.06
CA GLU A 494 16.29 -3.64 -13.65
C GLU A 494 14.87 -3.55 -13.08
N CYS A 495 14.68 -3.95 -11.82
CA CYS A 495 13.44 -3.61 -11.10
C CYS A 495 13.28 -2.09 -10.96
N GLY A 496 12.03 -1.63 -10.80
CA GLY A 496 11.70 -0.22 -10.64
C GLY A 496 10.59 0.01 -9.62
N TRP A 497 10.42 1.28 -9.23
CA TRP A 497 9.17 1.75 -8.64
C TRP A 497 8.15 1.99 -9.75
N HIS A 498 6.87 1.66 -9.53
CA HIS A 498 5.86 1.95 -10.54
C HIS A 498 5.71 3.47 -10.71
N ARG A 499 5.22 3.91 -11.88
CA ARG A 499 5.02 5.33 -12.18
C ARG A 499 4.13 6.02 -11.14
N LEU A 500 3.05 5.34 -10.75
CA LEU A 500 2.10 5.79 -9.74
C LEU A 500 2.69 5.85 -8.31
N ASP A 501 3.71 5.05 -8.00
CA ASP A 501 4.44 5.11 -6.72
C ASP A 501 5.36 6.32 -6.69
N CYS A 502 6.10 6.55 -7.77
CA CYS A 502 6.97 7.72 -7.90
C CYS A 502 6.17 9.04 -7.80
N LEU A 503 4.93 9.07 -8.33
CA LEU A 503 4.04 10.22 -8.18
C LEU A 503 3.53 10.40 -6.74
N ARG A 504 3.29 9.31 -5.98
CA ARG A 504 3.00 9.37 -4.54
C ARG A 504 4.19 9.90 -3.75
N PHE A 505 5.39 9.38 -4.02
CA PHE A 505 6.62 9.88 -3.40
C PHE A 505 6.83 11.37 -3.65
N ARG A 506 6.52 11.89 -4.84
CA ARG A 506 6.65 13.34 -5.12
C ARG A 506 5.83 14.23 -4.16
N SER A 507 4.66 13.80 -3.72
CA SER A 507 3.82 14.55 -2.76
C SER A 507 3.99 14.12 -1.30
N HIS A 508 4.68 13.00 -1.05
CA HIS A 508 4.88 12.48 0.30
C HIS A 508 5.92 13.32 1.10
N PRO A 509 5.64 13.72 2.37
CA PRO A 509 6.50 14.61 3.15
C PRO A 509 7.97 14.17 3.27
N ALA A 510 8.23 12.86 3.42
CA ALA A 510 9.59 12.32 3.59
C ALA A 510 10.50 12.46 2.34
N PHE A 511 9.93 12.74 1.16
CA PHE A 511 10.64 12.87 -0.14
C PHE A 511 10.72 14.33 -0.62
N ARG A 512 10.33 15.27 0.24
CA ARG A 512 10.31 16.69 -0.06
C ARG A 512 11.75 17.25 -0.10
N LEU A 513 12.03 18.06 -1.10
CA LEU A 513 13.31 18.76 -1.26
C LEU A 513 13.27 20.12 -0.53
N PRO A 514 14.43 20.67 -0.12
CA PRO A 514 14.52 22.00 0.46
C PRO A 514 13.88 23.11 -0.39
N ASN A 515 13.94 22.98 -1.72
CA ASN A 515 13.44 23.97 -2.68
C ASN A 515 11.95 23.79 -3.05
N ASP A 516 11.25 22.81 -2.48
CA ASP A 516 9.82 22.60 -2.79
C ASP A 516 8.92 23.62 -2.06
N PRO A 517 7.82 24.08 -2.69
CA PRO A 517 6.86 24.98 -2.06
C PRO A 517 6.27 24.37 -0.77
N PRO A 518 5.85 25.22 0.20
CA PRO A 518 5.19 24.75 1.42
C PRO A 518 3.99 23.83 1.15
N LEU A 519 3.91 22.75 1.92
CA LEU A 519 2.70 21.95 2.05
C LEU A 519 1.67 22.79 2.84
N ASN A 520 0.56 23.18 2.20
CA ASN A 520 -0.56 23.78 2.91
C ASN A 520 -1.42 22.67 3.52
N ALA A 521 -1.82 22.82 4.78
CA ALA A 521 -2.64 21.82 5.47
C ALA A 521 -4.12 21.77 5.00
N ASP A 522 -4.56 22.77 4.22
CA ASP A 522 -5.98 22.99 3.87
C ASP A 522 -6.40 22.36 2.53
N ASP A 523 -5.45 21.78 1.77
CA ASP A 523 -5.59 21.54 0.32
C ASP A 523 -6.13 20.14 -0.03
N GLY A 524 -7.24 19.75 0.61
CA GLY A 524 -8.00 18.54 0.30
C GLY A 524 -8.54 18.52 -1.14
N VAL A 525 -8.60 17.33 -1.75
CA VAL A 525 -9.24 17.13 -3.07
C VAL A 525 -10.75 17.12 -2.89
N GLN A 526 -11.47 17.82 -3.77
CA GLN A 526 -12.93 17.85 -3.83
C GLN A 526 -13.41 17.41 -5.21
N ALA A 527 -14.59 16.83 -5.28
CA ALA A 527 -15.27 16.51 -6.53
C ALA A 527 -16.78 16.73 -6.41
N PHE A 528 -17.39 17.19 -7.49
CA PHE A 528 -18.81 17.51 -7.56
C PHE A 528 -19.37 17.04 -8.91
N ALA A 529 -20.47 16.28 -8.92
CA ALA A 529 -21.20 16.01 -10.14
C ALA A 529 -21.88 17.30 -10.67
N THR A 530 -22.21 17.35 -11.96
CA THR A 530 -22.97 18.43 -12.61
C THR A 530 -24.22 17.87 -13.30
N GLU A 531 -25.17 18.74 -13.65
CA GLU A 531 -26.47 18.33 -14.23
C GLU A 531 -26.32 17.59 -15.59
N ASP A 532 -25.22 17.81 -16.30
CA ASP A 532 -24.82 17.16 -17.56
C ASP A 532 -24.11 15.81 -17.38
N GLY A 533 -23.90 15.34 -16.14
CA GLY A 533 -23.23 14.07 -15.84
C GLY A 533 -21.70 14.13 -15.84
N THR A 534 -21.12 15.34 -15.86
CA THR A 534 -19.68 15.57 -15.69
C THR A 534 -19.33 15.61 -14.19
N VAL A 535 -18.12 15.16 -13.83
CA VAL A 535 -17.57 15.34 -12.48
C VAL A 535 -16.49 16.42 -12.52
N LEU A 536 -16.71 17.48 -11.74
CA LEU A 536 -15.77 18.57 -11.55
C LEU A 536 -14.89 18.32 -10.32
N ALA A 537 -13.67 17.86 -10.55
CA ALA A 537 -12.64 17.70 -9.53
C ALA A 537 -11.86 19.01 -9.33
N MET A 538 -11.49 19.34 -8.08
CA MET A 538 -10.71 20.52 -7.73
C MET A 538 -9.71 20.25 -6.61
N ALA A 539 -8.55 20.89 -6.68
CA ALA A 539 -7.54 20.90 -5.63
C ALA A 539 -6.71 22.20 -5.68
N ALA A 540 -6.50 22.85 -4.53
CA ALA A 540 -5.80 24.14 -4.46
C ALA A 540 -4.31 24.05 -4.90
N THR A 541 -3.62 22.96 -4.57
CA THR A 541 -2.27 22.66 -5.08
C THR A 541 -2.22 22.28 -6.56
N GLY A 542 -3.35 22.02 -7.19
CA GLY A 542 -3.42 21.26 -8.45
C GLY A 542 -3.65 19.77 -8.24
N ILE A 543 -4.38 19.17 -9.17
CA ILE A 543 -4.54 17.73 -9.34
C ILE A 543 -3.26 17.19 -9.99
N SER A 544 -2.73 16.09 -9.46
CA SER A 544 -1.49 15.47 -9.93
C SER A 544 -1.75 14.27 -10.82
N PHE A 545 -2.70 13.41 -10.45
CA PHE A 545 -3.13 12.27 -11.25
C PHE A 545 -4.50 11.77 -10.82
N VAL A 546 -5.16 11.02 -11.70
CA VAL A 546 -6.42 10.31 -11.45
C VAL A 546 -6.24 8.85 -11.83
N GLU A 547 -6.41 7.96 -10.87
CA GLU A 547 -6.40 6.50 -11.03
C GLU A 547 -7.81 6.03 -11.41
N ILE A 548 -7.92 5.05 -12.30
CA ILE A 548 -9.18 4.47 -12.75
C ILE A 548 -9.15 2.97 -12.47
N LEU A 549 -10.07 2.49 -11.65
CA LEU A 549 -10.21 1.07 -11.29
C LEU A 549 -11.53 0.55 -11.86
N SER A 550 -11.47 -0.57 -12.59
CA SER A 550 -12.65 -1.27 -13.09
C SER A 550 -13.25 -2.19 -12.02
N ASP A 551 -14.49 -2.61 -12.23
CA ASP A 551 -15.13 -3.68 -11.48
C ASP A 551 -14.27 -4.95 -11.44
N GLY A 552 -13.98 -5.45 -10.24
CA GLY A 552 -13.13 -6.62 -10.01
C GLY A 552 -11.62 -6.41 -10.15
N ASP A 553 -11.12 -5.16 -10.22
CA ASP A 553 -9.68 -4.87 -10.26
C ASP A 553 -9.10 -4.55 -8.88
N ASP A 554 -8.17 -5.39 -8.42
CA ASP A 554 -7.41 -5.18 -7.17
C ASP A 554 -6.26 -4.16 -7.33
N VAL A 555 -5.86 -3.84 -8.58
CA VAL A 555 -4.76 -2.90 -8.90
C VAL A 555 -5.14 -1.93 -10.03
N CYS A 556 -4.54 -0.74 -10.03
CA CYS A 556 -4.80 0.29 -11.03
C CYS A 556 -3.99 0.07 -12.32
N HIS A 557 -4.69 -0.24 -13.41
CA HIS A 557 -4.09 -0.41 -14.76
C HIS A 557 -4.10 0.85 -15.64
N VAL A 558 -4.98 1.82 -15.35
CA VAL A 558 -5.19 3.00 -16.21
C VAL A 558 -5.27 4.27 -15.36
N TRP A 559 -4.49 5.28 -15.73
CA TRP A 559 -4.46 6.57 -15.02
C TRP A 559 -4.29 7.77 -15.96
N LEU A 560 -4.57 8.95 -15.42
CA LEU A 560 -4.38 10.25 -16.05
C LEU A 560 -3.33 11.04 -15.28
N GLU A 561 -2.28 11.53 -15.93
CA GLU A 561 -1.27 12.38 -15.30
C GLU A 561 -1.41 13.85 -15.66
N TYR A 562 -1.25 14.71 -14.65
CA TYR A 562 -1.28 16.15 -14.77
C TYR A 562 0.06 16.68 -14.23
N THR A 563 1.00 16.94 -15.14
CA THR A 563 2.37 17.34 -14.78
C THR A 563 2.50 18.87 -14.66
N THR A 564 3.39 19.32 -13.77
CA THR A 564 3.69 20.76 -13.59
C THR A 564 4.75 21.29 -14.55
N GLU A 565 5.31 20.44 -15.42
CA GLU A 565 6.54 20.75 -16.16
C GLU A 565 6.29 21.43 -17.51
N ASN A 566 5.13 21.17 -18.12
CA ASN A 566 4.80 21.59 -19.49
C ASN A 566 3.51 22.43 -19.60
N GLY A 567 3.00 22.98 -18.49
CA GLY A 567 1.76 23.77 -18.53
C GLY A 567 1.35 24.38 -17.19
N PRO A 568 0.27 25.20 -17.18
CA PRO A 568 -0.30 25.72 -15.95
C PRO A 568 -0.86 24.58 -15.08
N VAL A 569 -0.63 24.68 -13.77
CA VAL A 569 -1.11 23.70 -12.78
C VAL A 569 -2.64 23.58 -12.83
N GLN A 570 -3.13 22.38 -13.15
CA GLN A 570 -4.57 22.12 -13.27
C GLN A 570 -5.23 22.00 -11.88
N ARG A 571 -5.73 23.13 -11.36
CA ARG A 571 -6.48 23.20 -10.09
C ARG A 571 -7.93 22.74 -10.18
N GLN A 572 -8.44 22.59 -11.39
CA GLN A 572 -9.81 22.21 -11.70
C GLN A 572 -9.79 21.32 -12.94
N LEU A 573 -10.53 20.22 -12.92
CA LEU A 573 -10.59 19.21 -13.96
C LEU A 573 -12.04 18.75 -14.13
N ALA A 574 -12.50 18.71 -15.38
CA ALA A 574 -13.77 18.10 -15.75
C ALA A 574 -13.50 16.67 -16.22
N LEU A 575 -14.21 15.70 -15.66
CA LEU A 575 -14.15 14.28 -16.00
C LEU A 575 -15.52 13.83 -16.49
N THR A 576 -15.60 13.27 -17.70
CA THR A 576 -16.84 12.65 -18.18
C THR A 576 -16.73 11.13 -18.07
N GLU A 577 -17.86 10.44 -17.85
CA GLU A 577 -17.87 8.98 -17.80
C GLU A 577 -17.44 8.36 -19.13
N GLN A 578 -17.80 8.99 -20.25
CA GLN A 578 -17.42 8.56 -21.60
C GLN A 578 -15.91 8.59 -21.80
N ASP A 579 -15.23 9.67 -21.41
CA ASP A 579 -13.78 9.82 -21.55
C ASP A 579 -12.98 8.84 -20.67
N LEU A 580 -13.52 8.51 -19.50
CA LEU A 580 -12.93 7.53 -18.58
C LEU A 580 -13.14 6.10 -19.09
N ARG A 581 -14.38 5.71 -19.43
CA ARG A 581 -14.68 4.39 -20.00
C ARG A 581 -13.97 4.14 -21.32
N ALA A 582 -13.77 5.15 -22.17
CA ALA A 582 -13.02 5.00 -23.43
C ALA A 582 -11.57 4.52 -23.23
N ARG A 583 -10.95 4.84 -22.08
CA ARG A 583 -9.57 4.48 -21.73
C ARG A 583 -9.44 3.09 -21.11
N LEU A 584 -10.52 2.53 -20.59
CA LEU A 584 -10.55 1.15 -20.12
C LEU A 584 -10.54 0.15 -21.31
N PRO A 585 -9.96 -1.06 -21.14
CA PRO A 585 -10.04 -2.13 -22.13
C PRO A 585 -11.49 -2.50 -22.45
N GLU A 586 -11.78 -2.85 -23.71
CA GLU A 586 -13.16 -2.99 -24.21
C GLU A 586 -14.06 -3.90 -23.36
N ALA A 587 -13.49 -5.01 -22.85
CA ALA A 587 -14.18 -5.96 -21.98
C ALA A 587 -14.64 -5.35 -20.64
N LYS A 588 -13.90 -4.38 -20.08
CA LYS A 588 -14.18 -3.77 -18.76
C LYS A 588 -15.00 -2.49 -18.84
N ARG A 589 -15.23 -1.93 -20.04
CA ARG A 589 -15.97 -0.66 -20.24
C ARG A 589 -17.42 -0.67 -19.76
N LYS A 590 -18.01 -1.83 -19.41
CA LYS A 590 -19.42 -1.96 -19.02
C LYS A 590 -19.67 -2.11 -17.51
N GLY A 591 -18.66 -2.49 -16.72
CA GLY A 591 -18.81 -2.70 -15.28
C GLY A 591 -18.90 -1.39 -14.47
N ARG A 592 -18.92 -1.54 -13.14
CA ARG A 592 -18.65 -0.44 -12.20
C ARG A 592 -17.27 0.18 -12.44
N MET A 593 -17.13 1.46 -12.11
CA MET A 593 -15.87 2.19 -12.25
C MET A 593 -15.66 3.07 -11.01
N SER A 594 -14.53 2.85 -10.31
CA SER A 594 -14.06 3.69 -9.22
C SER A 594 -12.93 4.59 -9.72
N ILE A 595 -12.83 5.81 -9.19
CA ILE A 595 -11.70 6.72 -9.49
C ILE A 595 -11.06 7.28 -8.22
N SER A 596 -9.73 7.41 -8.23
CA SER A 596 -8.93 7.95 -7.12
C SER A 596 -8.15 9.17 -7.60
N ILE A 597 -8.56 10.35 -7.15
CA ILE A 597 -8.02 11.66 -7.56
C ILE A 597 -6.98 12.11 -6.51
N LYS A 598 -5.74 12.37 -6.93
CA LYS A 598 -4.65 12.82 -6.05
C LYS A 598 -4.22 14.25 -6.36
N SER A 599 -3.91 15.06 -5.35
CA SER A 599 -3.35 16.41 -5.49
C SER A 599 -1.83 16.44 -5.37
N HIS A 600 -1.19 17.48 -5.92
CA HIS A 600 0.25 17.71 -5.71
C HIS A 600 0.62 17.96 -4.23
N GLY A 601 -0.34 18.38 -3.39
CA GLY A 601 -0.18 18.53 -1.95
C GLY A 601 -0.34 17.24 -1.13
N GLY A 602 -0.56 16.10 -1.78
CA GLY A 602 -0.77 14.81 -1.10
C GLY A 602 -2.21 14.55 -0.65
N GLY A 603 -3.15 15.45 -0.99
CA GLY A 603 -4.58 15.21 -0.81
C GLY A 603 -5.10 14.11 -1.72
N SER A 604 -6.13 13.38 -1.29
CA SER A 604 -6.73 12.27 -2.02
C SER A 604 -8.25 12.28 -1.87
N LEU A 605 -8.97 11.90 -2.91
CA LEU A 605 -10.41 11.63 -2.90
C LEU A 605 -10.70 10.42 -3.77
N THR A 606 -11.45 9.44 -3.25
CA THR A 606 -11.86 8.24 -4.00
C THR A 606 -13.37 8.26 -4.20
N ILE A 607 -13.83 8.12 -5.45
CA ILE A 607 -15.25 7.97 -5.80
C ILE A 607 -15.46 6.51 -6.16
N ASP A 608 -16.12 5.76 -5.26
CA ASP A 608 -16.22 4.30 -5.36
C ASP A 608 -17.14 3.82 -6.51
N ASP A 609 -18.06 4.65 -6.97
CA ASP A 609 -18.85 4.42 -8.19
C ASP A 609 -19.10 5.76 -8.89
N PHE A 610 -18.47 5.93 -10.06
CA PHE A 610 -18.60 7.15 -10.85
C PHE A 610 -20.03 7.35 -11.39
N GLY A 611 -20.70 6.27 -11.79
CA GLY A 611 -22.05 6.32 -12.38
C GLY A 611 -23.14 6.56 -11.33
N GLU A 612 -22.96 6.03 -10.12
CA GLU A 612 -23.83 6.39 -8.99
C GLU A 612 -23.64 7.87 -8.61
N PHE A 613 -22.39 8.33 -8.55
CA PHE A 613 -22.05 9.70 -8.15
C PHE A 613 -22.57 10.78 -9.12
N THR A 614 -22.65 10.48 -10.43
CA THR A 614 -23.28 11.36 -11.44
C THR A 614 -24.79 11.16 -11.58
N SER A 615 -25.37 10.17 -10.91
CA SER A 615 -26.79 9.85 -11.03
C SER A 615 -27.69 10.94 -10.43
N LYS A 616 -28.96 10.95 -10.84
CA LYS A 616 -30.00 11.79 -10.23
C LYS A 616 -30.20 11.50 -8.73
N GLY A 617 -29.79 10.33 -8.23
CA GLY A 617 -29.80 10.00 -6.80
C GLY A 617 -28.80 10.83 -5.98
N PHE A 618 -27.72 11.30 -6.60
CA PHE A 618 -26.76 12.22 -6.00
C PHE A 618 -27.13 13.70 -6.20
N MET A 619 -28.29 14.03 -6.78
CA MET A 619 -28.79 15.40 -6.88
C MET A 619 -29.99 15.65 -5.96
N VAL A 620 -29.99 16.80 -5.28
CA VAL A 620 -31.10 17.34 -4.50
C VAL A 620 -31.80 18.41 -5.32
N LYS A 621 -33.12 18.38 -5.35
CA LYS A 621 -33.90 19.45 -5.98
C LYS A 621 -33.92 20.67 -5.05
N LEU A 622 -33.29 21.77 -5.47
CA LEU A 622 -33.52 23.06 -4.85
C LEU A 622 -34.89 23.57 -5.29
N GLY A 623 -35.60 24.24 -4.39
CA GLY A 623 -36.95 24.67 -4.68
C GLY A 623 -37.01 25.64 -5.88
N GLY A 624 -38.04 25.47 -6.71
CA GLY A 624 -38.04 25.94 -8.10
C GLY A 624 -37.64 24.82 -9.07
N SER A 625 -36.92 25.19 -10.14
CA SER A 625 -36.47 24.29 -11.22
C SER A 625 -34.95 24.05 -11.22
N LYS A 626 -34.25 24.34 -10.11
CA LYS A 626 -32.79 24.17 -9.98
C LYS A 626 -32.46 22.86 -9.26
N MET A 627 -31.45 22.12 -9.70
CA MET A 627 -30.87 21.04 -8.91
C MET A 627 -29.62 21.53 -8.18
N ALA A 628 -29.16 20.78 -7.18
CA ALA A 628 -27.85 20.91 -6.56
C ALA A 628 -27.25 19.52 -6.38
N SER A 629 -25.96 19.38 -6.66
CA SER A 629 -25.25 18.12 -6.49
C SER A 629 -24.85 17.94 -5.02
N ARG A 630 -25.02 16.72 -4.51
CA ARG A 630 -24.52 16.30 -3.20
C ARG A 630 -23.01 16.11 -3.28
N SER A 631 -22.29 16.57 -2.26
CA SER A 631 -20.89 16.17 -2.04
C SER A 631 -20.80 14.69 -1.68
N GLN A 632 -19.59 14.14 -1.69
CA GLN A 632 -19.30 12.96 -0.87
C GLN A 632 -19.58 13.24 0.61
N VAL A 633 -19.82 12.19 1.38
CA VAL A 633 -20.09 12.30 2.82
C VAL A 633 -18.83 12.74 3.56
N LEU A 634 -18.97 13.77 4.39
CA LEU A 634 -17.89 14.31 5.21
C LEU A 634 -17.97 13.69 6.62
N GLY A 635 -16.89 13.03 7.07
CA GLY A 635 -16.81 12.32 8.35
C GLY A 635 -16.88 10.79 8.24
N ALA A 636 -16.77 10.11 9.39
CA ALA A 636 -16.65 8.65 9.48
C ALA A 636 -18.01 7.93 9.62
N ALA A 637 -18.34 7.11 8.62
CA ALA A 637 -19.68 6.52 8.41
C ALA A 637 -20.09 5.34 9.32
N LYS A 638 -19.22 4.85 10.20
CA LYS A 638 -19.33 3.50 10.80
C LYS A 638 -19.48 3.50 12.32
N ILE A 639 -20.44 4.28 12.84
CA ILE A 639 -20.80 4.28 14.27
C ILE A 639 -22.33 4.23 14.39
N ASP A 640 -22.83 3.29 15.18
CA ASP A 640 -24.26 3.13 15.41
C ASP A 640 -24.86 4.40 16.05
N GLY A 641 -25.94 4.92 15.45
CA GLY A 641 -26.63 6.13 15.91
C GLY A 641 -26.25 7.44 15.20
N CYS A 642 -25.39 7.41 14.17
CA CYS A 642 -25.18 8.56 13.28
C CYS A 642 -26.19 8.58 12.13
N GLU A 643 -26.87 9.71 11.90
CA GLU A 643 -27.69 9.93 10.70
C GLU A 643 -26.95 10.77 9.64
N GLN A 644 -27.31 10.58 8.36
CA GLN A 644 -26.80 11.41 7.26
C GLN A 644 -27.71 12.61 7.04
N GLN A 645 -27.15 13.82 7.03
CA GLN A 645 -27.90 15.04 6.81
C GLN A 645 -27.30 15.85 5.64
N ASP A 646 -28.15 16.30 4.71
CA ASP A 646 -27.78 17.14 3.58
C ASP A 646 -27.92 18.63 3.98
N LEU A 647 -26.80 19.35 4.08
CA LEU A 647 -26.76 20.78 4.37
C LEU A 647 -26.70 21.58 3.05
N ILE A 648 -27.72 22.41 2.81
CA ILE A 648 -27.88 23.18 1.57
C ILE A 648 -27.53 24.65 1.81
N PHE A 649 -26.45 25.12 1.18
CA PHE A 649 -26.12 26.54 1.17
C PHE A 649 -26.71 27.22 -0.08
N THR A 650 -27.89 27.83 0.07
CA THR A 650 -28.46 28.64 -1.02
C THR A 650 -27.69 29.95 -1.18
N SER A 651 -27.22 30.23 -2.39
CA SER A 651 -26.43 31.43 -2.69
C SER A 651 -27.25 32.71 -2.49
N ALA A 652 -26.78 33.62 -1.64
CA ALA A 652 -27.39 34.91 -1.32
C ALA A 652 -27.29 35.96 -2.44
N VAL A 653 -27.56 35.55 -3.70
CA VAL A 653 -27.50 36.42 -4.89
C VAL A 653 -28.75 37.31 -5.01
N LYS A 654 -29.81 37.02 -4.25
CA LYS A 654 -30.93 37.95 -3.99
C LYS A 654 -31.44 37.76 -2.55
N HIS A 655 -31.25 38.77 -1.69
CA HIS A 655 -32.20 39.33 -0.72
C HIS A 655 -31.48 40.13 0.37
N ASP A 656 -31.60 41.46 0.31
CA ASP A 656 -31.90 42.46 1.36
C ASP A 656 -31.19 42.46 2.75
N LYS A 657 -30.35 41.48 3.09
CA LYS A 657 -29.66 41.39 4.40
C LYS A 657 -28.19 41.01 4.26
N VAL A 658 -27.31 41.66 5.02
CA VAL A 658 -25.87 41.36 5.03
C VAL A 658 -25.48 40.62 6.30
N MET A 659 -24.72 39.53 6.16
CA MET A 659 -24.18 38.79 7.30
C MET A 659 -23.15 39.66 8.05
N SER A 660 -23.37 39.88 9.34
CA SER A 660 -22.54 40.75 10.18
C SER A 660 -21.54 39.98 11.04
N GLN A 661 -21.93 38.81 11.57
CA GLN A 661 -21.07 37.96 12.38
C GLN A 661 -21.51 36.48 12.35
N ILE A 662 -20.57 35.58 12.67
CA ILE A 662 -20.85 34.17 12.97
C ILE A 662 -20.40 33.88 14.40
N ILE A 663 -21.24 33.18 15.16
CA ILE A 663 -20.97 32.75 16.53
C ILE A 663 -20.88 31.23 16.56
N ALA A 664 -19.71 30.70 16.93
CA ALA A 664 -19.51 29.28 17.19
C ALA A 664 -19.74 28.97 18.68
N TYR A 665 -20.61 28.01 18.95
CA TYR A 665 -20.88 27.44 20.27
C TYR A 665 -20.07 26.15 20.44
N ARG A 666 -19.27 26.08 21.52
CA ARG A 666 -18.40 24.94 21.78
C ARG A 666 -18.36 24.51 23.24
N ASN A 667 -18.02 23.24 23.42
CA ASN A 667 -17.39 22.72 24.63
C ASN A 667 -16.05 22.06 24.23
N ALA A 668 -15.95 20.72 24.27
CA ALA A 668 -14.80 19.95 23.77
C ALA A 668 -14.82 19.71 22.24
N ALA A 669 -15.96 19.93 21.59
CA ALA A 669 -16.16 19.92 20.14
C ALA A 669 -17.12 21.06 19.76
N LEU A 670 -17.33 21.27 18.46
CA LEU A 670 -18.32 22.22 17.95
C LEU A 670 -19.73 21.60 17.97
N HIS A 671 -20.72 22.30 18.53
CA HIS A 671 -22.11 21.81 18.59
C HIS A 671 -23.17 22.82 18.12
N GLY A 672 -22.80 24.07 17.87
CA GLY A 672 -23.70 25.07 17.30
C GLY A 672 -22.98 26.15 16.50
N LEU A 673 -23.64 26.66 15.46
CA LEU A 673 -23.21 27.79 14.63
C LEU A 673 -24.38 28.75 14.42
N GLU A 674 -24.27 29.98 14.89
CA GLU A 674 -25.28 31.03 14.72
C GLU A 674 -24.77 32.10 13.76
N PHE A 675 -25.44 32.24 12.62
CA PHE A 675 -25.21 33.29 11.64
C PHE A 675 -26.09 34.49 12.01
N VAL A 676 -25.51 35.68 12.11
CA VAL A 676 -26.23 36.90 12.48
C VAL A 676 -26.15 37.90 11.33
N TYR A 677 -27.27 38.55 11.04
CA TYR A 677 -27.41 39.53 9.98
C TYR A 677 -27.40 40.97 10.53
N ASP A 678 -27.27 41.94 9.63
CA ASP A 678 -27.32 43.38 9.89
C ASP A 678 -28.63 43.86 10.53
N ASP A 679 -29.75 43.24 10.17
CA ASP A 679 -31.07 43.46 10.78
C ASP A 679 -31.26 42.80 12.17
N LYS A 680 -30.21 42.17 12.71
CA LYS A 680 -30.18 41.38 13.96
C LYS A 680 -31.00 40.09 13.94
N THR A 681 -31.55 39.66 12.80
CA THR A 681 -32.04 38.28 12.71
C THR A 681 -30.88 37.30 12.81
N THR A 682 -31.14 36.11 13.34
CA THR A 682 -30.13 35.05 13.46
C THR A 682 -30.65 33.73 12.89
N GLN A 683 -29.74 32.92 12.36
CA GLN A 683 -29.99 31.56 11.91
C GLN A 683 -29.04 30.64 12.69
N LEU A 684 -29.59 29.82 13.59
CA LEU A 684 -28.83 28.82 14.34
C LEU A 684 -28.85 27.48 13.58
N ILE A 685 -27.69 26.83 13.50
CA ILE A 685 -27.52 25.46 13.06
C ILE A 685 -26.94 24.67 14.24
N GLY A 686 -27.63 23.61 14.67
CA GLY A 686 -27.29 22.85 15.87
C GLY A 686 -27.85 23.46 17.17
N GLU A 687 -27.26 23.08 18.29
CA GLU A 687 -27.77 23.44 19.62
C GLU A 687 -27.06 24.65 20.24
N LYS A 688 -27.76 25.31 21.17
CA LYS A 688 -27.24 26.38 22.03
C LYS A 688 -27.60 26.04 23.48
N ARG A 689 -26.60 25.85 24.33
CA ARG A 689 -26.78 25.48 25.75
C ARG A 689 -26.36 26.62 26.66
N GLU A 690 -26.98 26.68 27.83
CA GLU A 690 -26.58 27.66 28.85
C GLU A 690 -25.19 27.33 29.41
N GLY A 691 -24.29 28.31 29.43
CA GLY A 691 -22.90 28.15 29.86
C GLY A 691 -21.88 27.86 28.75
N ASP A 692 -22.29 27.72 27.49
CA ASP A 692 -21.37 27.45 26.37
C ASP A 692 -20.31 28.55 26.16
N ALA A 693 -19.08 28.11 25.83
CA ALA A 693 -18.05 29.03 25.38
C ALA A 693 -18.36 29.50 23.94
N LYS A 694 -18.45 30.82 23.75
CA LYS A 694 -18.78 31.44 22.46
C LYS A 694 -17.52 31.99 21.81
N GLN A 695 -17.34 31.72 20.52
CA GLN A 695 -16.29 32.35 19.70
C GLN A 695 -16.97 33.10 18.55
N VAL A 696 -16.73 34.42 18.46
CA VAL A 696 -17.37 35.31 17.49
C VAL A 696 -16.39 35.66 16.38
N PHE A 697 -16.87 35.67 15.14
CA PHE A 697 -16.16 36.18 13.97
C PHE A 697 -17.01 37.24 13.27
N GLU A 698 -16.56 38.50 13.34
CA GLU A 698 -17.23 39.65 12.71
C GLU A 698 -16.75 39.86 11.27
N PHE A 699 -17.66 40.19 10.36
CA PHE A 699 -17.37 40.51 8.96
C PHE A 699 -17.21 42.01 8.75
N ASP A 700 -16.28 42.41 7.86
CA ASP A 700 -16.17 43.80 7.41
C ASP A 700 -17.26 44.13 6.36
N VAL A 701 -18.47 44.36 6.87
CA VAL A 701 -19.65 44.76 6.09
C VAL A 701 -19.37 46.01 5.24
N ARG A 702 -18.55 46.94 5.72
CA ARG A 702 -18.23 48.20 5.00
C ARG A 702 -17.39 47.94 3.75
N ARG A 703 -16.52 46.93 3.78
CA ARG A 703 -15.72 46.49 2.63
C ARG A 703 -16.42 45.44 1.77
N GLY A 704 -17.69 45.13 2.04
CA GLY A 704 -18.44 44.09 1.34
C GLY A 704 -17.85 42.69 1.56
N GLU A 705 -17.25 42.44 2.72
CA GLU A 705 -16.75 41.11 3.05
C GLU A 705 -17.90 40.12 3.20
N TYR A 706 -17.74 38.94 2.61
CA TYR A 706 -18.73 37.86 2.68
C TYR A 706 -18.03 36.52 2.93
N LEU A 707 -18.80 35.55 3.44
CA LEU A 707 -18.36 34.18 3.67
C LEU A 707 -18.05 33.48 2.33
N SER A 708 -16.78 33.13 2.09
CA SER A 708 -16.33 32.50 0.85
C SER A 708 -16.27 30.97 0.95
N GLY A 709 -16.05 30.45 2.16
CA GLY A 709 -15.98 29.01 2.43
C GLY A 709 -15.85 28.70 3.92
N LEU A 710 -15.92 27.42 4.24
CA LEU A 710 -15.60 26.87 5.55
C LEU A 710 -14.50 25.81 5.40
N LEU A 711 -13.59 25.70 6.35
CA LEU A 711 -12.73 24.54 6.52
C LEU A 711 -13.29 23.73 7.70
N VAL A 712 -13.91 22.60 7.41
CA VAL A 712 -14.60 21.73 8.37
C VAL A 712 -13.67 20.57 8.73
N ARG A 713 -13.31 20.44 10.00
CA ARG A 713 -12.63 19.28 10.55
C ARG A 713 -13.67 18.30 11.10
N ALA A 714 -13.75 17.09 10.53
CA ALA A 714 -14.77 16.10 10.89
C ALA A 714 -14.16 14.70 11.12
N GLY A 715 -14.62 14.05 12.19
CA GLY A 715 -14.33 12.66 12.55
C GLY A 715 -15.63 11.86 12.65
N SER A 716 -15.94 11.35 13.84
CA SER A 716 -17.29 10.83 14.19
C SER A 716 -18.36 11.92 14.35
N ARG A 717 -17.92 13.18 14.42
CA ARG A 717 -18.71 14.42 14.53
C ARG A 717 -17.91 15.56 13.91
N ILE A 718 -18.52 16.73 13.75
CA ILE A 718 -17.78 17.96 13.44
C ILE A 718 -16.94 18.32 14.67
N GLU A 719 -15.62 18.30 14.52
CA GLU A 719 -14.68 18.57 15.60
C GLU A 719 -14.25 20.03 15.63
N GLY A 720 -14.12 20.69 14.47
CA GLY A 720 -13.91 22.13 14.41
C GLY A 720 -14.19 22.75 13.04
N ILE A 721 -14.37 24.07 13.00
CA ILE A 721 -14.63 24.84 11.77
C ILE A 721 -13.79 26.12 11.76
N GLN A 722 -13.14 26.41 10.63
CA GLN A 722 -12.53 27.71 10.34
C GLN A 722 -13.32 28.40 9.22
N ILE A 723 -13.59 29.69 9.42
CA ILE A 723 -14.28 30.57 8.47
C ILE A 723 -13.28 31.15 7.48
N LEU A 724 -13.64 31.13 6.20
CA LEU A 724 -12.89 31.74 5.10
C LEU A 724 -13.73 32.87 4.49
N THR A 725 -13.12 34.04 4.25
CA THR A 725 -13.82 35.23 3.73
C THR A 725 -13.41 35.61 2.32
N SER A 726 -14.17 36.50 1.68
CA SER A 726 -13.87 37.04 0.35
C SER A 726 -12.63 37.95 0.32
N LEU A 727 -12.26 38.56 1.45
CA LEU A 727 -11.06 39.37 1.61
C LEU A 727 -9.81 38.55 2.00
N GLY A 728 -9.91 37.21 2.02
CA GLY A 728 -8.81 36.32 2.37
C GLY A 728 -8.50 36.25 3.87
N ARG A 729 -9.35 36.81 4.74
CA ARG A 729 -9.24 36.58 6.19
C ARG A 729 -9.66 35.15 6.51
N LYS A 730 -8.99 34.55 7.48
CA LYS A 730 -9.35 33.27 8.09
C LYS A 730 -9.64 33.50 9.57
N SER A 731 -10.67 32.84 10.13
CA SER A 731 -10.81 32.77 11.59
C SER A 731 -9.78 31.81 12.20
N PRO A 732 -9.57 31.82 13.52
CA PRO A 732 -9.08 30.63 14.23
C PRO A 732 -9.99 29.42 13.93
N VAL A 733 -9.47 28.20 14.05
CA VAL A 733 -10.34 27.00 14.03
C VAL A 733 -11.15 26.99 15.32
N PHE A 734 -12.47 27.12 15.21
CA PHE A 734 -13.41 27.03 16.31
C PHE A 734 -13.70 25.56 16.61
N GLY A 735 -13.53 25.13 17.85
CA GLY A 735 -13.56 23.71 18.24
C GLY A 735 -12.16 23.10 18.43
N ASN A 736 -11.99 21.83 18.06
CA ASN A 736 -10.73 21.09 18.11
C ASN A 736 -9.92 21.30 16.83
N ALA A 737 -8.86 22.11 16.91
CA ALA A 737 -8.00 22.45 15.77
C ALA A 737 -7.20 21.26 15.20
N TYR A 738 -7.09 20.15 15.93
CA TYR A 738 -6.35 18.94 15.54
C TYR A 738 -7.24 17.71 15.33
N GLY A 739 -8.55 17.85 15.56
CA GLY A 739 -9.53 16.77 15.47
C GLY A 739 -9.88 16.37 14.04
N GLY A 740 -10.19 15.10 13.80
CA GLY A 740 -10.67 14.59 12.52
C GLY A 740 -9.85 14.93 11.25
N SER A 741 -10.43 14.57 10.11
CA SER A 741 -9.95 14.93 8.78
C SER A 741 -10.42 16.35 8.41
N ALA A 742 -9.58 17.13 7.74
CA ALA A 742 -9.93 18.47 7.27
C ALA A 742 -10.55 18.41 5.87
N TYR A 743 -11.71 19.07 5.70
CA TYR A 743 -12.48 19.16 4.48
C TYR A 743 -12.77 20.63 4.18
N GLN A 744 -12.38 21.11 3.01
CA GLN A 744 -12.74 22.47 2.59
C GLN A 744 -14.10 22.47 1.88
N VAL A 745 -14.97 23.38 2.29
CA VAL A 745 -16.37 23.54 1.88
C VAL A 745 -16.51 24.93 1.24
N PRO A 746 -16.21 25.09 -0.06
CA PRO A 746 -16.35 26.36 -0.77
C PRO A 746 -17.83 26.71 -1.00
N LEU A 747 -18.31 27.79 -0.38
CA LEU A 747 -19.71 28.23 -0.57
C LEU A 747 -19.95 28.90 -1.93
N ARG A 748 -18.88 29.17 -2.68
CA ARG A 748 -18.95 29.71 -4.03
C ARG A 748 -17.81 29.20 -4.89
N ASN A 749 -18.08 28.17 -5.69
CA ASN A 749 -17.16 27.77 -6.76
C ASN A 749 -17.05 28.89 -7.81
N ARG A 750 -15.88 28.99 -8.48
CA ARG A 750 -15.66 29.95 -9.59
C ARG A 750 -16.64 29.77 -10.77
N VAL A 751 -17.38 28.66 -10.79
CA VAL A 751 -18.36 28.27 -11.81
C VAL A 751 -19.81 28.63 -11.42
N ASN A 752 -20.07 29.20 -10.22
CA ASN A 752 -21.41 29.51 -9.69
C ASN A 752 -22.40 28.32 -9.67
N LEU A 753 -21.91 27.09 -9.49
CA LEU A 753 -22.76 25.90 -9.31
C LEU A 753 -23.44 25.92 -7.92
N PRO A 754 -24.73 25.55 -7.81
CA PRO A 754 -25.38 25.29 -6.52
C PRO A 754 -24.92 23.95 -5.92
N LEU A 755 -24.61 23.94 -4.63
CA LEU A 755 -23.99 22.79 -3.93
C LEU A 755 -24.77 22.42 -2.66
N ALA A 756 -24.89 21.12 -2.40
CA ALA A 756 -25.36 20.55 -1.14
C ALA A 756 -24.25 19.68 -0.54
N TYR A 757 -23.95 19.85 0.75
CA TYR A 757 -22.89 19.10 1.44
C TYR A 757 -23.49 18.07 2.39
N ARG A 758 -23.02 16.83 2.34
CA ARG A 758 -23.54 15.75 3.19
C ARG A 758 -22.61 15.50 4.37
N LEU A 759 -23.16 15.51 5.58
CA LEU A 759 -22.44 15.43 6.86
C LEU A 759 -23.00 14.30 7.74
N TYR A 760 -22.14 13.75 8.61
CA TYR A 760 -22.56 12.88 9.72
C TYR A 760 -22.70 13.66 11.02
N THR A 761 -23.80 13.43 11.75
CA THR A 761 -24.09 14.02 13.05
C THR A 761 -24.56 12.94 14.04
N TRP A 762 -24.25 13.15 15.32
CA TRP A 762 -24.90 12.48 16.45
C TRP A 762 -26.16 13.27 16.84
N ASN A 763 -27.13 12.62 17.51
CA ASN A 763 -28.42 13.17 17.98
C ASN A 763 -28.33 14.28 19.06
N GLN A 764 -27.45 15.27 18.89
CA GLN A 764 -27.35 16.52 19.65
C GLN A 764 -26.99 17.71 18.72
N LEU A 765 -27.31 17.57 17.44
CA LEU A 765 -27.07 18.56 16.39
C LEU A 765 -28.19 18.39 15.35
N GLU A 766 -29.42 18.74 15.75
CA GLU A 766 -30.60 18.63 14.89
C GLU A 766 -30.49 19.61 13.71
N LEU A 767 -30.19 19.10 12.51
CA LEU A 767 -30.41 19.83 11.26
C LEU A 767 -31.85 19.62 10.78
N VAL A 768 -32.74 20.56 11.12
CA VAL A 768 -34.02 20.74 10.40
C VAL A 768 -34.28 22.24 10.20
N ASP A 769 -33.80 22.79 9.09
CA ASP A 769 -34.65 23.46 8.09
C ASP A 769 -33.81 24.02 6.92
N CYS A 770 -34.10 23.55 5.71
CA CYS A 770 -33.52 24.04 4.47
C CYS A 770 -34.61 24.54 3.53
N LEU A 771 -34.88 25.85 3.52
CA LEU A 771 -35.69 26.47 2.49
C LEU A 771 -35.29 27.92 2.20
N PHE A 772 -34.90 28.20 0.95
CA PHE A 772 -34.98 29.55 0.39
C PHE A 772 -35.63 29.48 -1.00
N VAL A 773 -36.96 29.61 -1.02
CA VAL A 773 -37.75 29.88 -2.22
C VAL A 773 -38.70 31.03 -1.91
N ALA A 774 -38.70 32.04 -2.78
CA ALA A 774 -39.82 32.94 -2.92
C ALA A 774 -40.06 33.20 -4.42
N THR A 775 -41.02 32.48 -5.01
CA THR A 775 -41.60 32.84 -6.31
C THR A 775 -42.81 33.72 -6.04
N ILE A 776 -42.78 34.95 -6.55
CA ILE A 776 -43.89 35.90 -6.44
C ILE A 776 -44.97 35.58 -7.48
N MET A 777 -46.23 35.41 -7.06
CA MET A 777 -47.41 35.88 -7.81
C MET A 777 -48.64 36.04 -6.88
N SER A 778 -49.25 37.24 -6.95
CA SER A 778 -50.65 37.65 -6.69
C SER A 778 -51.70 36.52 -6.44
N LYS A 779 -52.77 36.65 -5.62
CA LYS A 779 -53.59 37.87 -5.33
C LYS A 779 -54.62 37.63 -4.17
N ARG A 780 -54.83 38.63 -3.30
CA ARG A 780 -56.05 39.01 -2.53
C ARG A 780 -56.87 38.01 -1.62
N SER A 781 -56.88 38.37 -0.33
CA SER A 781 -58.03 38.80 0.53
C SER A 781 -58.95 37.81 1.30
N SER A 782 -59.39 38.31 2.48
CA SER A 782 -60.41 37.84 3.46
C SER A 782 -60.13 36.49 4.17
N VAL A 783 -59.92 36.41 5.49
CA VAL A 783 -60.79 36.76 6.66
C VAL A 783 -61.99 35.80 6.81
N ASN A 784 -61.89 34.83 7.73
CA ASN A 784 -62.72 34.82 8.95
C ASN A 784 -62.33 33.75 9.99
N SER A 785 -62.83 33.95 11.22
CA SER A 785 -62.67 33.11 12.41
C SER A 785 -63.58 31.88 12.44
N SER A 786 -63.21 30.83 13.19
CA SER A 786 -64.04 30.27 14.29
C SER A 786 -63.39 29.06 14.99
N SER A 787 -63.71 28.87 16.26
CA SER A 787 -63.33 27.73 17.11
C SER A 787 -64.26 26.54 16.96
N ALA A 788 -63.78 25.32 17.18
CA ALA A 788 -64.60 24.22 17.69
C ALA A 788 -63.76 23.18 18.46
N ASN A 789 -64.23 22.81 19.66
CA ASN A 789 -63.84 21.58 20.35
C ASN A 789 -64.54 20.38 19.69
N GLY A 790 -64.02 19.16 19.89
CA GLY A 790 -64.76 17.94 19.54
C GLY A 790 -63.97 16.65 19.73
N GLU A 791 -64.30 15.90 20.78
CA GLU A 791 -63.83 14.53 21.00
C GLU A 791 -64.38 13.57 19.93
N MET A 792 -63.73 12.43 19.70
CA MET A 792 -64.26 11.13 20.20
C MET A 792 -63.41 9.94 19.72
N SER A 793 -63.03 9.07 20.65
CA SER A 793 -62.38 7.78 20.36
C SER A 793 -63.39 6.68 20.02
N LYS A 794 -63.00 5.73 19.15
CA LYS A 794 -63.19 4.26 19.27
C LYS A 794 -62.55 3.59 18.04
N ALA A 795 -61.54 2.71 18.16
CA ALA A 795 -61.46 1.39 18.82
C ALA A 795 -61.91 0.24 17.89
N VAL A 796 -61.54 -1.01 18.26
CA VAL A 796 -61.65 -2.29 17.49
C VAL A 796 -60.46 -2.52 16.54
N ARG A 797 -59.69 -3.62 16.62
CA ARG A 797 -59.59 -4.73 17.60
C ARG A 797 -58.17 -5.32 17.50
N SER A 798 -57.56 -5.66 18.64
CA SER A 798 -56.43 -6.60 18.70
C SER A 798 -56.85 -7.81 19.53
N SER A 799 -56.64 -9.01 19.00
CA SER A 799 -56.92 -10.28 19.65
C SER A 799 -55.83 -11.28 19.29
N ASP A 800 -55.27 -11.95 20.30
CA ASP A 800 -54.45 -13.17 20.26
C ASP A 800 -53.23 -13.18 19.31
N GLN A 801 -51.99 -13.33 19.80
CA GLN A 801 -51.55 -14.54 20.50
C GLN A 801 -50.23 -14.36 21.30
N PRO A 802 -49.86 -15.35 22.15
CA PRO A 802 -48.70 -15.27 23.04
C PRO A 802 -47.41 -15.82 22.41
N GLY A 803 -46.26 -15.54 23.04
CA GLY A 803 -45.02 -16.29 22.80
C GLY A 803 -43.76 -15.45 22.80
N LYS A 804 -43.13 -15.29 23.97
CA LYS A 804 -41.71 -14.90 24.04
C LYS A 804 -40.86 -16.04 23.48
N ASN A 805 -40.32 -15.88 22.27
CA ASN A 805 -39.18 -16.66 21.82
C ASN A 805 -37.95 -15.76 21.80
N ASN A 806 -37.08 -15.94 22.80
CA ASN A 806 -35.72 -15.43 22.74
C ASN A 806 -35.00 -16.12 21.58
N VAL A 807 -34.80 -15.42 20.46
CA VAL A 807 -33.84 -15.87 19.46
C VAL A 807 -32.45 -15.62 20.04
N VAL A 808 -31.93 -16.62 20.74
CA VAL A 808 -30.50 -16.72 21.04
C VAL A 808 -29.81 -16.92 19.70
N SER A 809 -29.33 -15.83 19.10
CA SER A 809 -28.49 -15.88 17.91
C SER A 809 -27.23 -16.67 18.24
N SER A 810 -27.01 -17.78 17.54
CA SER A 810 -25.76 -18.55 17.65
C SER A 810 -24.56 -17.62 17.41
N PRO A 811 -23.52 -17.62 18.27
CA PRO A 811 -22.38 -16.71 18.14
C PRO A 811 -21.58 -16.90 16.84
N ASP A 812 -21.67 -18.09 16.23
CA ASP A 812 -20.70 -18.58 15.26
C ASP A 812 -20.98 -18.16 13.80
N ALA A 813 -22.16 -17.61 13.51
CA ALA A 813 -22.57 -17.28 12.14
C ALA A 813 -22.07 -15.91 11.63
N LEU A 814 -21.81 -14.96 12.53
CA LEU A 814 -21.46 -13.58 12.19
C LEU A 814 -20.00 -13.37 11.72
N PRO A 815 -18.99 -14.11 12.22
CA PRO A 815 -17.61 -14.01 11.73
C PRO A 815 -17.46 -14.50 10.29
N PHE A 816 -18.12 -15.61 9.92
CA PHE A 816 -17.99 -16.27 8.63
C PHE A 816 -18.40 -15.36 7.45
N ILE A 817 -19.51 -14.64 7.59
CA ILE A 817 -19.99 -13.68 6.58
C ILE A 817 -19.01 -12.49 6.44
N LYS A 818 -18.32 -12.09 7.52
CA LYS A 818 -17.28 -11.06 7.45
C LYS A 818 -16.03 -11.54 6.70
N THR A 819 -15.63 -12.81 6.83
CA THR A 819 -14.46 -13.36 6.13
C THR A 819 -14.71 -13.53 4.63
N LEU A 820 -15.93 -13.87 4.21
CA LEU A 820 -16.30 -13.95 2.79
C LEU A 820 -16.52 -12.57 2.13
N LEU A 821 -16.76 -11.52 2.91
CA LEU A 821 -16.93 -10.13 2.43
C LEU A 821 -15.70 -9.24 2.68
N SER A 822 -14.64 -9.75 3.32
CA SER A 822 -13.38 -9.03 3.50
C SER A 822 -12.52 -9.13 2.23
N ALA A 823 -12.19 -7.99 1.64
CA ALA A 823 -11.47 -7.85 0.37
C ALA A 823 -9.95 -8.15 0.45
N ASP A 824 -9.55 -9.16 1.24
CA ASP A 824 -8.15 -9.54 1.48
C ASP A 824 -7.99 -11.07 1.40
N VAL A 825 -7.93 -11.62 0.17
CA VAL A 825 -7.67 -13.05 -0.05
C VAL A 825 -6.50 -13.23 -1.02
N GLY A 826 -5.27 -13.23 -0.46
CA GLY A 826 -4.06 -13.53 -1.21
C GLY A 826 -4.08 -14.92 -1.87
N HIS A 827 -3.42 -15.02 -3.04
CA HIS A 827 -3.40 -16.23 -3.87
C HIS A 827 -3.07 -17.53 -3.09
N PHE A 828 -3.75 -18.62 -3.46
CA PHE A 828 -3.62 -19.98 -2.94
C PHE A 828 -3.98 -20.21 -1.45
N SER A 829 -4.50 -19.23 -0.71
CA SER A 829 -4.99 -19.44 0.66
C SER A 829 -6.08 -20.53 0.74
N LEU A 830 -7.02 -20.55 -0.21
CA LEU A 830 -8.09 -21.55 -0.30
C LEU A 830 -7.56 -22.99 -0.31
N VAL A 831 -6.47 -23.25 -1.05
CA VAL A 831 -5.81 -24.56 -1.15
C VAL A 831 -5.08 -24.92 0.15
N ARG A 832 -4.63 -23.91 0.90
CA ARG A 832 -3.88 -24.05 2.15
C ARG A 832 -4.78 -24.27 3.38
N ALA A 833 -6.04 -23.87 3.30
CA ALA A 833 -7.07 -24.11 4.31
C ALA A 833 -7.66 -25.54 4.25
N MET A 834 -7.48 -26.26 3.13
CA MET A 834 -8.08 -27.58 2.92
C MET A 834 -7.49 -28.62 3.87
N HIS A 835 -8.33 -29.21 4.70
CA HIS A 835 -8.00 -30.41 5.45
C HIS A 835 -7.94 -31.65 4.54
N LEU A 836 -7.40 -32.75 5.05
CA LEU A 836 -7.35 -34.03 4.34
C LEU A 836 -8.76 -34.54 3.96
N ALA A 837 -9.77 -34.17 4.75
CA ALA A 837 -11.19 -34.35 4.48
C ALA A 837 -11.56 -33.65 3.17
N ASP A 838 -11.51 -32.31 3.17
CA ASP A 838 -11.77 -31.42 2.04
C ASP A 838 -11.03 -31.81 0.73
N LEU A 839 -9.82 -32.36 0.83
CA LEU A 839 -9.08 -32.90 -0.33
C LEU A 839 -9.73 -34.16 -0.93
N ILE A 840 -10.28 -35.04 -0.10
CA ILE A 840 -11.04 -36.23 -0.55
C ILE A 840 -12.39 -35.77 -1.14
N THR A 841 -13.04 -34.78 -0.54
CA THR A 841 -14.24 -34.13 -1.08
C THR A 841 -14.00 -33.54 -2.48
N LEU A 842 -12.85 -32.89 -2.70
CA LEU A 842 -12.44 -32.43 -4.02
C LEU A 842 -12.16 -33.57 -5.01
N MET A 843 -11.83 -34.79 -4.56
CA MET A 843 -11.75 -35.96 -5.44
C MET A 843 -13.14 -36.44 -5.88
N ASN A 844 -14.18 -36.31 -5.04
CA ASN A 844 -15.56 -36.48 -5.49
C ASN A 844 -15.89 -35.47 -6.60
N GLY A 845 -15.71 -34.17 -6.34
CA GLY A 845 -15.96 -33.12 -7.34
C GLY A 845 -15.14 -33.29 -8.63
N PHE A 846 -13.89 -33.74 -8.53
CA PHE A 846 -13.04 -34.09 -9.69
C PHE A 846 -13.64 -35.23 -10.52
N CYS A 847 -14.17 -36.28 -9.90
CA CYS A 847 -14.87 -37.35 -10.60
C CYS A 847 -16.12 -36.84 -11.34
N GLY A 848 -16.92 -35.98 -10.72
CA GLY A 848 -18.08 -35.34 -11.37
C GLY A 848 -17.68 -34.49 -12.58
N VAL A 849 -16.66 -33.64 -12.46
CA VAL A 849 -16.14 -32.82 -13.57
C VAL A 849 -15.56 -33.69 -14.69
N MET A 850 -14.81 -34.75 -14.36
CA MET A 850 -14.25 -35.66 -15.36
C MET A 850 -15.31 -36.52 -16.04
N SER A 851 -16.43 -36.82 -15.38
CA SER A 851 -17.62 -37.39 -16.02
C SER A 851 -18.18 -36.43 -17.08
N ILE A 852 -18.40 -35.16 -16.71
CA ILE A 852 -18.89 -34.12 -17.62
C ILE A 852 -17.96 -33.93 -18.83
N PHE A 853 -16.63 -33.84 -18.62
CA PHE A 853 -15.68 -33.73 -19.74
C PHE A 853 -15.68 -34.96 -20.65
N SER A 854 -15.90 -36.16 -20.11
CA SER A 854 -15.98 -37.39 -20.89
C SER A 854 -17.27 -37.43 -21.72
N SER A 855 -18.39 -37.00 -21.13
CA SER A 855 -19.67 -36.78 -21.82
C SER A 855 -19.56 -35.76 -22.97
N LEU A 856 -18.89 -34.63 -22.75
CA LEU A 856 -18.63 -33.63 -23.79
C LEU A 856 -17.67 -34.14 -24.88
N ARG A 857 -16.64 -34.92 -24.53
CA ARG A 857 -15.74 -35.57 -25.49
C ARG A 857 -16.45 -36.61 -26.37
N TYR A 858 -17.52 -37.23 -25.90
CA TYR A 858 -18.36 -38.06 -26.76
C TYR A 858 -19.19 -37.20 -27.72
N CYS A 859 -19.80 -36.11 -27.24
CA CYS A 859 -20.57 -35.19 -28.10
C CYS A 859 -19.74 -34.50 -29.20
N LEU A 860 -18.43 -34.29 -28.97
CA LEU A 860 -17.51 -33.65 -29.93
C LEU A 860 -16.70 -34.64 -30.79
N GLY A 861 -16.73 -35.93 -30.46
CA GLY A 861 -15.96 -36.97 -31.15
C GLY A 861 -16.81 -37.84 -32.08
N ASP A 862 -16.19 -38.87 -32.67
CA ASP A 862 -16.92 -39.86 -33.46
C ASP A 862 -17.94 -40.60 -32.58
N ALA A 863 -19.22 -40.58 -32.98
CA ALA A 863 -20.33 -41.24 -32.29
C ALA A 863 -20.16 -42.77 -32.11
N ARG A 864 -19.19 -43.38 -32.80
CA ARG A 864 -18.82 -44.80 -32.65
C ARG A 864 -17.86 -45.06 -31.47
N SER A 865 -17.27 -44.02 -30.88
CA SER A 865 -16.30 -44.11 -29.79
C SER A 865 -16.96 -44.09 -28.41
N TYR A 866 -17.67 -45.17 -28.10
CA TYR A 866 -18.38 -45.34 -26.82
C TYR A 866 -17.49 -45.35 -25.57
N GLY A 867 -16.15 -45.43 -25.73
CA GLY A 867 -15.21 -45.39 -24.61
C GLY A 867 -15.38 -44.14 -23.75
N ASN A 868 -15.68 -43.00 -24.34
CA ASN A 868 -15.91 -41.74 -23.61
C ASN A 868 -17.20 -41.78 -22.75
N VAL A 869 -18.27 -42.42 -23.21
CA VAL A 869 -19.53 -42.57 -22.43
C VAL A 869 -19.34 -43.55 -21.27
N TRP A 870 -18.66 -44.68 -21.52
CA TRP A 870 -18.31 -45.63 -20.47
C TRP A 870 -17.42 -45.01 -19.40
N LEU A 871 -16.47 -44.16 -19.80
CA LEU A 871 -15.57 -43.44 -18.90
C LEU A 871 -16.33 -42.35 -18.12
N ALA A 872 -17.32 -41.69 -18.74
CA ALA A 872 -18.21 -40.76 -18.04
C ALA A 872 -19.03 -41.44 -16.94
N LEU A 873 -19.65 -42.59 -17.24
CA LEU A 873 -20.42 -43.39 -16.29
C LEU A 873 -19.54 -43.99 -15.18
N ALA A 874 -18.32 -44.43 -15.51
CA ALA A 874 -17.41 -45.05 -14.55
C ALA A 874 -16.95 -44.10 -13.44
N PHE A 875 -16.83 -42.79 -13.69
CA PHE A 875 -16.41 -41.83 -12.67
C PHE A 875 -17.44 -41.61 -11.55
N LEU A 876 -18.74 -41.81 -11.80
CA LEU A 876 -19.78 -41.48 -10.83
C LEU A 876 -19.76 -42.43 -9.60
N PRO A 877 -19.59 -43.77 -9.75
CA PRO A 877 -19.27 -44.66 -8.64
C PRO A 877 -17.96 -44.34 -7.90
N PHE A 878 -16.94 -43.80 -8.58
CA PHE A 878 -15.71 -43.36 -7.91
C PHE A 878 -15.95 -42.09 -7.07
N GLY A 879 -16.81 -41.17 -7.53
CA GLY A 879 -17.26 -40.03 -6.73
C GLY A 879 -17.86 -40.45 -5.38
N LEU A 880 -18.76 -41.45 -5.39
CA LEU A 880 -19.36 -42.01 -4.17
C LEU A 880 -18.34 -42.65 -3.23
N PHE A 881 -17.34 -43.33 -3.81
CA PHE A 881 -16.27 -43.92 -3.00
C PHE A 881 -15.49 -42.85 -2.23
N PHE A 882 -15.25 -41.68 -2.84
CA PHE A 882 -14.60 -40.55 -2.18
C PHE A 882 -15.50 -39.85 -1.15
N ASP A 883 -16.76 -39.56 -1.47
CA ASP A 883 -17.79 -39.05 -0.51
C ASP A 883 -17.83 -39.90 0.77
N PHE A 884 -18.05 -41.21 0.64
CA PHE A 884 -18.10 -42.12 1.78
C PHE A 884 -16.80 -42.13 2.60
N PHE A 885 -15.64 -41.97 1.94
CA PHE A 885 -14.34 -41.98 2.60
C PHE A 885 -14.08 -40.67 3.36
N ASP A 886 -14.44 -39.51 2.79
CA ASP A 886 -14.37 -38.22 3.47
C ASP A 886 -15.24 -38.21 4.73
N GLY A 887 -16.53 -38.57 4.57
CA GLY A 887 -17.46 -38.70 5.69
C GLY A 887 -17.01 -39.67 6.78
N ARG A 888 -16.03 -40.56 6.51
CA ARG A 888 -15.39 -41.45 7.49
C ARG A 888 -14.12 -40.83 8.11
N VAL A 889 -13.32 -40.11 7.33
CA VAL A 889 -12.11 -39.38 7.78
C VAL A 889 -12.48 -38.21 8.68
N ALA A 890 -13.51 -37.43 8.35
CA ALA A 890 -14.02 -36.34 9.18
C ALA A 890 -14.47 -36.83 10.57
N ARG A 891 -15.23 -37.95 10.61
CA ARG A 891 -15.68 -38.59 11.86
C ARG A 891 -14.52 -39.17 12.68
N TRP A 892 -13.49 -39.73 12.04
CA TRP A 892 -12.31 -40.22 12.76
C TRP A 892 -11.50 -39.11 13.43
N ARG A 893 -11.53 -37.89 12.89
CA ARG A 893 -10.76 -36.75 13.39
C ARG A 893 -11.48 -35.86 14.41
N ASN A 894 -12.77 -36.11 14.70
CA ASN A 894 -13.60 -35.28 15.61
C ASN A 894 -13.55 -33.77 15.32
N LYS A 895 -13.34 -33.39 14.04
CA LYS A 895 -13.32 -32.01 13.56
C LYS A 895 -14.18 -31.92 12.31
N SER A 896 -15.22 -31.09 12.35
CA SER A 896 -16.07 -30.75 11.21
C SER A 896 -15.96 -29.25 10.95
N SER A 897 -15.42 -28.88 9.78
CA SER A 897 -15.38 -27.48 9.33
C SER A 897 -16.68 -27.10 8.63
N LEU A 898 -17.18 -25.89 8.86
CA LEU A 898 -18.34 -25.35 8.13
C LEU A 898 -18.04 -25.21 6.63
N MET A 899 -16.80 -24.85 6.28
CA MET A 899 -16.35 -24.77 4.89
C MET A 899 -16.34 -26.14 4.21
N GLY A 900 -15.90 -27.19 4.90
CA GLY A 900 -15.91 -28.56 4.39
C GLY A 900 -17.33 -29.05 4.10
N GLN A 901 -18.30 -28.73 4.96
CA GLN A 901 -19.72 -29.10 4.76
C GLN A 901 -20.35 -28.45 3.51
N GLU A 902 -20.06 -27.17 3.26
CA GLU A 902 -20.55 -26.49 2.05
C GLU A 902 -19.80 -26.99 0.80
N LEU A 903 -18.51 -27.29 0.90
CA LEU A 903 -17.70 -27.84 -0.20
C LEU A 903 -18.14 -29.26 -0.58
N ASP A 904 -18.50 -30.09 0.40
CA ASP A 904 -19.14 -31.41 0.24
C ASP A 904 -20.44 -31.31 -0.54
N SER A 905 -21.32 -30.40 -0.13
CA SER A 905 -22.58 -30.14 -0.84
C SER A 905 -22.38 -29.66 -2.29
N LEU A 906 -21.35 -28.87 -2.55
CA LEU A 906 -21.02 -28.42 -3.91
C LEU A 906 -20.44 -29.55 -4.77
N ALA A 907 -19.58 -30.40 -4.21
CA ALA A 907 -19.04 -31.58 -4.89
C ALA A 907 -20.17 -32.58 -5.24
N ASP A 908 -21.06 -32.85 -4.29
CA ASP A 908 -22.23 -33.72 -4.46
C ASP A 908 -23.19 -33.21 -5.53
N LEU A 909 -23.42 -31.89 -5.60
CA LEU A 909 -24.25 -31.32 -6.66
C LEU A 909 -23.64 -31.56 -8.06
N ILE A 910 -22.32 -31.43 -8.19
CA ILE A 910 -21.62 -31.65 -9.47
C ILE A 910 -21.66 -33.15 -9.84
N SER A 911 -21.29 -34.03 -8.91
CA SER A 911 -21.19 -35.47 -9.14
C SER A 911 -22.54 -36.19 -9.26
N PHE A 912 -23.55 -35.82 -8.48
CA PHE A 912 -24.82 -36.55 -8.39
C PHE A 912 -26.03 -35.78 -8.90
N GLY A 913 -25.88 -34.48 -9.18
CA GLY A 913 -26.88 -33.66 -9.88
C GLY A 913 -26.50 -33.40 -11.33
N VAL A 914 -25.41 -32.65 -11.56
CA VAL A 914 -25.04 -32.13 -12.89
C VAL A 914 -24.51 -33.22 -13.81
N ALA A 915 -23.61 -34.09 -13.33
CA ALA A 915 -22.99 -35.10 -14.18
C ALA A 915 -23.98 -36.16 -14.72
N PRO A 916 -24.92 -36.73 -13.94
CA PRO A 916 -25.97 -37.62 -14.45
C PRO A 916 -26.85 -36.95 -15.53
N ALA A 917 -27.23 -35.69 -15.30
CA ALA A 917 -27.99 -34.91 -16.28
C ALA A 917 -27.20 -34.69 -17.58
N MET A 918 -25.90 -34.43 -17.48
CA MET A 918 -25.02 -34.31 -18.65
C MET A 918 -24.87 -35.63 -19.41
N VAL A 919 -24.72 -36.76 -18.70
CA VAL A 919 -24.66 -38.09 -19.31
C VAL A 919 -25.96 -38.41 -20.07
N ALA A 920 -27.13 -38.09 -19.51
CA ALA A 920 -28.43 -38.29 -20.19
C ALA A 920 -28.55 -37.49 -21.50
N PHE A 921 -28.16 -36.22 -21.48
CA PHE A 921 -28.12 -35.37 -22.67
C PHE A 921 -27.12 -35.88 -23.72
N THR A 922 -25.94 -36.30 -23.27
CA THR A 922 -24.91 -36.90 -24.13
C THR A 922 -25.40 -38.18 -24.80
N ILE A 923 -26.11 -39.04 -24.06
CA ILE A 923 -26.69 -40.30 -24.55
C ILE A 923 -27.82 -40.06 -25.56
N GLY A 924 -28.59 -38.97 -25.45
CA GLY A 924 -29.55 -38.58 -26.50
C GLY A 924 -30.71 -37.67 -26.09
N CYS A 925 -30.91 -37.42 -24.79
CA CYS A 925 -32.00 -36.55 -24.27
C CYS A 925 -31.70 -35.06 -24.55
N ARG A 926 -31.81 -34.64 -25.82
CA ARG A 926 -31.32 -33.35 -26.33
C ARG A 926 -32.40 -32.36 -26.77
N SER A 927 -33.68 -32.69 -26.61
CA SER A 927 -34.75 -31.76 -26.97
C SER A 927 -34.76 -30.51 -26.06
N SER A 928 -35.51 -29.49 -26.47
CA SER A 928 -35.69 -28.28 -25.66
C SER A 928 -36.37 -28.60 -24.32
N LEU A 929 -37.37 -29.49 -24.31
CA LEU A 929 -38.05 -29.92 -23.09
C LEU A 929 -37.23 -30.93 -22.28
N ASP A 930 -36.43 -31.79 -22.92
CA ASP A 930 -35.49 -32.67 -22.22
C ASP A 930 -34.52 -31.84 -21.39
N THR A 931 -33.95 -30.80 -22.00
CA THR A 931 -33.03 -29.87 -21.36
C THR A 931 -33.69 -29.18 -20.16
N VAL A 932 -34.97 -28.80 -20.25
CA VAL A 932 -35.75 -28.25 -19.13
C VAL A 932 -35.98 -29.29 -18.03
N GLY A 933 -36.34 -30.53 -18.37
CA GLY A 933 -36.59 -31.61 -17.39
C GLY A 933 -35.32 -32.06 -16.65
N LEU A 934 -34.19 -32.15 -17.37
CA LEU A 934 -32.87 -32.41 -16.79
C LEU A 934 -32.40 -31.24 -15.91
N THR A 935 -32.65 -29.98 -16.33
CA THR A 935 -32.39 -28.80 -15.48
C THR A 935 -33.24 -28.82 -14.20
N PHE A 936 -34.52 -29.20 -14.30
CA PHE A 936 -35.42 -29.34 -13.15
C PHE A 936 -34.89 -30.37 -12.13
N PHE A 937 -34.35 -31.50 -12.60
CA PHE A 937 -33.70 -32.49 -11.74
C PHE A 937 -32.49 -31.90 -10.98
N VAL A 938 -31.61 -31.16 -11.67
CA VAL A 938 -30.46 -30.48 -11.04
C VAL A 938 -30.92 -29.46 -9.99
N LEU A 939 -31.96 -28.67 -10.29
CA LEU A 939 -32.54 -27.69 -9.35
C LEU A 939 -33.17 -28.37 -8.12
N CYS A 940 -33.76 -29.56 -8.27
CA CYS A 940 -34.23 -30.36 -7.15
C CYS A 940 -33.06 -30.83 -6.25
N GLY A 941 -31.95 -31.28 -6.85
CA GLY A 941 -30.73 -31.65 -6.13
C GLY A 941 -30.14 -30.49 -5.34
N LEU A 942 -30.00 -29.32 -5.97
CA LEU A 942 -29.56 -28.07 -5.33
C LEU A 942 -30.47 -27.69 -4.14
N THR A 943 -31.79 -27.74 -4.34
CA THR A 943 -32.78 -27.44 -3.28
C THR A 943 -32.69 -28.42 -2.12
N ARG A 944 -32.43 -29.71 -2.40
CA ARG A 944 -32.27 -30.77 -1.40
C ARG A 944 -31.02 -30.57 -0.54
N LEU A 945 -29.91 -30.19 -1.15
CA LEU A 945 -28.64 -29.93 -0.46
C LEU A 945 -28.70 -28.66 0.39
N ALA A 946 -29.19 -27.54 -0.18
CA ALA A 946 -29.39 -26.30 0.58
C ALA A 946 -30.30 -26.50 1.81
N ARG A 947 -31.39 -27.28 1.67
CA ARG A 947 -32.26 -27.64 2.79
C ARG A 947 -31.55 -28.53 3.82
N PHE A 948 -30.64 -29.41 3.40
CA PHE A 948 -29.88 -30.26 4.30
C PHE A 948 -28.93 -29.43 5.18
N ASN A 949 -28.14 -28.52 4.59
CA ASN A 949 -27.19 -27.69 5.36
C ASN A 949 -27.90 -26.82 6.40
N VAL A 950 -29.00 -26.17 6.02
CA VAL A 950 -29.82 -25.37 6.94
C VAL A 950 -30.46 -26.21 8.04
N THR A 951 -30.93 -27.44 7.75
CA THR A 951 -31.55 -28.30 8.79
C THR A 951 -30.54 -28.96 9.73
N VAL A 952 -29.33 -29.28 9.26
CA VAL A 952 -28.23 -29.77 10.12
C VAL A 952 -27.78 -28.68 11.10
N ALA A 953 -27.72 -27.42 10.67
CA ALA A 953 -27.36 -26.29 11.52
C ALA A 953 -28.43 -25.93 12.59
N ALA A 954 -29.70 -26.30 12.36
CA ALA A 954 -30.83 -25.85 13.18
C ALA A 954 -31.41 -26.90 14.16
N LEU A 955 -30.89 -28.13 14.19
CA LEU A 955 -31.43 -29.23 15.02
C LEU A 955 -30.77 -29.29 16.41
N PRO A 956 -31.54 -29.16 17.52
CA PRO A 956 -31.02 -29.41 18.86
C PRO A 956 -30.59 -30.87 19.02
N LYS A 957 -29.43 -31.10 19.67
CA LYS A 957 -28.94 -32.43 20.02
C LYS A 957 -29.33 -32.77 21.45
N ASP A 958 -30.38 -33.55 21.63
CA ASP A 958 -30.76 -34.08 22.96
C ASP A 958 -29.68 -35.03 23.52
N ALA A 959 -29.72 -35.31 24.83
CA ALA A 959 -28.69 -36.04 25.59
C ALA A 959 -28.40 -37.50 25.17
N THR A 960 -29.02 -38.01 24.10
CA THR A 960 -28.64 -39.29 23.44
C THR A 960 -28.40 -39.17 21.92
N GLY A 961 -28.50 -37.96 21.34
CA GLY A 961 -27.73 -37.54 20.17
C GLY A 961 -28.06 -38.12 18.79
N LYS A 962 -29.26 -38.65 18.52
CA LYS A 962 -29.61 -39.19 17.17
C LYS A 962 -30.99 -38.79 16.65
N SER A 963 -31.03 -38.12 15.48
CA SER A 963 -32.23 -37.95 14.65
C SER A 963 -32.65 -39.29 14.01
N LYS A 964 -33.91 -39.74 14.15
CA LYS A 964 -34.31 -41.10 13.74
C LYS A 964 -34.54 -41.33 12.24
N PHE A 965 -34.79 -40.29 11.44
CA PHE A 965 -35.10 -40.42 10.00
C PHE A 965 -34.49 -39.28 9.17
N PHE A 966 -34.22 -39.54 7.88
CA PHE A 966 -34.04 -38.53 6.82
C PHE A 966 -35.40 -38.25 6.15
N GLU A 967 -35.68 -36.99 5.79
CA GLU A 967 -36.77 -36.65 4.84
C GLU A 967 -36.21 -36.55 3.42
N GLY A 968 -36.91 -37.17 2.45
CA GLY A 968 -36.51 -37.23 1.03
C GLY A 968 -35.33 -38.17 0.76
N THR A 969 -35.16 -38.61 -0.49
CA THR A 969 -33.99 -39.44 -0.87
C THR A 969 -32.67 -38.64 -0.73
N PRO A 970 -31.54 -39.30 -0.37
CA PRO A 970 -30.20 -38.71 -0.47
C PRO A 970 -29.84 -38.39 -1.94
N ILE A 971 -29.00 -37.38 -2.18
CA ILE A 971 -28.60 -37.05 -3.57
C ILE A 971 -27.86 -38.21 -4.28
N PRO A 972 -26.99 -39.03 -3.64
CA PRO A 972 -26.28 -40.10 -4.35
C PRO A 972 -27.16 -41.28 -4.76
N THR A 973 -28.49 -41.28 -4.49
CA THR A 973 -29.39 -42.28 -5.09
C THR A 973 -29.55 -42.08 -6.60
N SER A 974 -29.11 -40.94 -7.17
CA SER A 974 -29.06 -40.72 -8.62
C SER A 974 -28.15 -41.71 -9.36
N LEU A 975 -27.21 -42.37 -8.68
CA LEU A 975 -26.43 -43.49 -9.24
C LEU A 975 -27.30 -44.66 -9.73
N PHE A 976 -28.56 -44.75 -9.26
CA PHE A 976 -29.54 -45.66 -9.87
C PHE A 976 -29.85 -45.28 -11.32
N LEU A 977 -30.00 -43.98 -11.62
CA LEU A 977 -30.20 -43.47 -12.97
C LEU A 977 -28.93 -43.70 -13.82
N ASP A 978 -27.74 -43.54 -13.24
CA ASP A 978 -26.48 -43.83 -13.93
C ASP A 978 -26.35 -45.33 -14.27
N GLY A 979 -26.76 -46.23 -13.36
CA GLY A 979 -26.84 -47.67 -13.64
C GLY A 979 -27.83 -48.01 -14.75
N VAL A 980 -28.98 -47.33 -14.79
CA VAL A 980 -29.98 -47.47 -15.87
C VAL A 980 -29.42 -46.96 -17.21
N MET A 981 -28.72 -45.81 -17.21
CA MET A 981 -28.05 -45.29 -18.40
C MET A 981 -26.91 -46.21 -18.86
N ALA A 982 -26.12 -46.78 -17.95
CA ALA A 982 -25.10 -47.75 -18.29
C ALA A 982 -25.69 -49.02 -18.93
N TYR A 983 -26.87 -49.45 -18.48
CA TYR A 983 -27.61 -50.55 -19.11
C TYR A 983 -28.11 -50.20 -20.53
N TRP A 984 -28.57 -48.95 -20.76
CA TRP A 984 -28.89 -48.49 -22.12
C TRP A 984 -27.65 -48.45 -23.03
N VAL A 985 -26.53 -47.93 -22.53
CA VAL A 985 -25.25 -47.88 -23.27
C VAL A 985 -24.74 -49.29 -23.60
N TYR A 986 -24.92 -50.25 -22.69
CA TYR A 986 -24.61 -51.67 -22.90
C TYR A 986 -25.46 -52.28 -24.02
N ASN A 987 -26.78 -52.05 -24.01
CA ASN A 987 -27.70 -52.53 -25.03
C ASN A 987 -27.67 -51.74 -26.35
N ARG A 988 -26.82 -50.70 -26.44
CA ARG A 988 -26.71 -49.76 -27.59
C ARG A 988 -27.91 -48.84 -27.80
N TRP A 989 -28.79 -48.70 -26.81
CA TRP A 989 -29.95 -47.80 -26.84
C TRP A 989 -29.53 -46.35 -26.58
N MET A 990 -29.09 -45.66 -27.63
CA MET A 990 -28.55 -44.31 -27.58
C MET A 990 -28.99 -43.51 -28.80
N LEU A 991 -29.02 -42.19 -28.67
CA LEU A 991 -29.50 -41.24 -29.68
C LEU A 991 -30.94 -41.59 -30.10
N GLU A 992 -31.14 -41.99 -31.36
CA GLU A 992 -32.45 -42.32 -31.93
C GLU A 992 -33.06 -43.61 -31.33
N ASP A 993 -32.22 -44.53 -30.81
CA ASP A 993 -32.64 -45.80 -30.20
C ASP A 993 -32.91 -45.70 -28.69
N LEU A 994 -33.20 -44.50 -28.16
CA LEU A 994 -33.55 -44.31 -26.74
C LEU A 994 -34.87 -45.03 -26.38
N PRO A 995 -34.98 -45.71 -25.23
CA PRO A 995 -36.19 -46.42 -24.88
C PRO A 995 -37.37 -45.45 -24.70
N PHE A 996 -38.54 -45.88 -25.16
CA PHE A 996 -39.77 -45.07 -25.29
C PHE A 996 -39.76 -43.97 -26.36
N GLY A 997 -38.66 -43.78 -27.09
CA GLY A 997 -38.57 -42.87 -28.25
C GLY A 997 -38.80 -41.39 -27.93
N THR A 998 -39.08 -40.60 -28.96
CA THR A 998 -39.51 -39.19 -28.87
C THR A 998 -41.04 -39.09 -28.89
N LEU A 999 -41.60 -38.19 -28.07
CA LEU A 999 -42.99 -37.75 -28.19
C LEU A 999 -43.05 -36.34 -28.77
N PHE A 1000 -44.09 -36.06 -29.56
CA PHE A 1000 -44.34 -34.77 -30.21
C PHE A 1000 -43.20 -34.29 -31.14
N GLU A 1001 -42.58 -35.25 -31.84
CA GLU A 1001 -41.51 -35.04 -32.84
C GLU A 1001 -41.85 -33.93 -33.85
N GLY A 1002 -40.90 -33.03 -34.10
CA GLY A 1002 -41.05 -31.90 -35.03
C GLY A 1002 -41.86 -30.72 -34.47
N SER A 1003 -42.25 -30.74 -33.20
CA SER A 1003 -42.93 -29.62 -32.53
C SER A 1003 -42.03 -28.96 -31.47
N ALA A 1004 -42.38 -27.74 -31.04
CA ALA A 1004 -41.69 -27.08 -29.92
C ALA A 1004 -41.88 -27.79 -28.57
N LEU A 1005 -42.70 -28.84 -28.50
CA LEU A 1005 -42.96 -29.67 -27.33
C LEU A 1005 -42.38 -31.09 -27.46
N GLU A 1006 -41.44 -31.30 -28.38
CA GLU A 1006 -40.72 -32.57 -28.52
C GLU A 1006 -39.97 -32.94 -27.23
N PHE A 1007 -40.13 -34.16 -26.71
CA PHE A 1007 -39.38 -34.67 -25.54
C PHE A 1007 -39.31 -36.19 -25.47
N HIS A 1008 -38.29 -36.70 -24.79
CA HIS A 1008 -38.11 -38.12 -24.49
C HIS A 1008 -38.78 -38.49 -23.15
N PRO A 1009 -39.69 -39.48 -23.10
CA PRO A 1009 -40.36 -39.90 -21.86
C PRO A 1009 -39.41 -40.31 -20.73
N VAL A 1010 -38.21 -40.79 -21.06
CA VAL A 1010 -37.17 -41.15 -20.07
C VAL A 1010 -36.75 -39.98 -19.18
N VAL A 1011 -36.87 -38.72 -19.62
CA VAL A 1011 -36.56 -37.54 -18.80
C VAL A 1011 -37.52 -37.41 -17.62
N LEU A 1012 -38.73 -37.98 -17.71
CA LEU A 1012 -39.66 -38.04 -16.57
C LEU A 1012 -39.09 -38.86 -15.40
N LEU A 1013 -38.20 -39.84 -15.64
CA LEU A 1013 -37.51 -40.57 -14.57
C LEU A 1013 -36.62 -39.64 -13.72
N PHE A 1014 -35.90 -38.71 -14.39
CA PHE A 1014 -35.10 -37.68 -13.72
C PHE A 1014 -36.00 -36.70 -12.96
N MET A 1015 -37.10 -36.24 -13.56
CA MET A 1015 -38.04 -35.34 -12.88
C MET A 1015 -38.69 -36.00 -11.66
N ILE A 1016 -39.12 -37.26 -11.77
CA ILE A 1016 -39.66 -38.04 -10.64
C ILE A 1016 -38.59 -38.18 -9.55
N HIS A 1017 -37.35 -38.54 -9.89
CA HIS A 1017 -36.28 -38.66 -8.91
C HIS A 1017 -35.98 -37.32 -8.20
N GLY A 1018 -36.02 -36.18 -8.91
CA GLY A 1018 -35.92 -34.84 -8.31
C GLY A 1018 -37.04 -34.53 -7.32
N CYS A 1019 -38.28 -34.92 -7.65
CA CYS A 1019 -39.41 -34.83 -6.73
C CYS A 1019 -39.26 -35.74 -5.50
N LEU A 1020 -38.68 -36.94 -5.65
CA LEU A 1020 -38.38 -37.85 -4.54
C LEU A 1020 -37.29 -37.32 -3.61
N MET A 1021 -36.26 -36.64 -4.14
CA MET A 1021 -35.23 -35.95 -3.34
C MET A 1021 -35.85 -34.87 -2.45
N THR A 1022 -36.77 -34.07 -2.99
CA THR A 1022 -37.34 -32.88 -2.31
C THR A 1022 -38.58 -33.19 -1.44
N SER A 1023 -39.17 -34.37 -1.55
CA SER A 1023 -40.40 -34.78 -0.85
C SER A 1023 -40.26 -34.81 0.68
N LYS A 1024 -41.19 -34.16 1.37
CA LYS A 1024 -41.34 -34.23 2.85
C LYS A 1024 -42.01 -35.53 3.34
N THR A 1025 -42.71 -36.23 2.46
CA THR A 1025 -43.55 -37.38 2.82
C THR A 1025 -42.74 -38.67 2.95
N ILE A 1026 -41.61 -38.75 2.24
CA ILE A 1026 -40.72 -39.91 2.26
C ILE A 1026 -39.78 -39.80 3.45
N ARG A 1027 -39.79 -40.81 4.33
CA ARG A 1027 -38.95 -40.87 5.53
C ARG A 1027 -38.08 -42.13 5.51
N ILE A 1028 -36.78 -41.96 5.32
CA ILE A 1028 -35.81 -43.06 5.25
C ILE A 1028 -35.12 -43.19 6.62
N PRO A 1029 -35.12 -44.38 7.27
CA PRO A 1029 -34.44 -44.56 8.55
C PRO A 1029 -32.92 -44.40 8.39
N LYS A 1030 -32.26 -43.81 9.39
CA LYS A 1030 -30.79 -43.71 9.43
C LYS A 1030 -30.18 -45.04 9.90
N PRO A 1031 -29.16 -45.58 9.20
CA PRO A 1031 -28.37 -46.72 9.71
C PRO A 1031 -27.46 -46.33 10.90
#